data_AF-A0A812P0Y6-F1
#
_entry.id   AF-A0A812P0Y6-F1
#
_cell.length_a   1.000
_cell.length_b   1.000
_cell.length_c   1.000
_cell.angle_alpha   90.00
_cell.angle_beta   90.00
_cell.angle_gamma   90.00
#
_symmetry.space_group_name_H-M   'P 1'
#
loop_
_entity.id
_entity.type
_entity.pdbx_description
1 polymer ?
#
loop_
_entity_poly.entity_id
_entity_poly.type
_entity_poly.pdbx_seq_one_letter_code
_entity_poly.pdbx_strand_id
1 'polypeptide(L)'
;MCDLASFAQYFGNAGGPLEVLLQPSASAPPDPATCLWAALGCRLPLVALKLLKTRAAKVASLGAVPENLSPSSHALLEEQRRFAERPAATAVRAQRPEGSQKAKVKPKASLFKQLRQGLAAGAPSSGGKPYGVRAAAPHPEIAALPELEGDEAEELGSCLAAEVAERSAPVNPASGAEGAFVAPEQGFPIANHRAVGKSLGFGTSRPSRAPRGEPEKAPENEEEAIDQENRQTLQNATPEEVKEWQQQLLQQFGAETCHSVSPGIAMPIWEIVGGGESGGIVVREGRELKSPQEPERLSTRALVEELELVGDRLHYRLQTGRGPPEGWISVRVSGKELAVCQFADGPPTGPLPKWTEESAEKMQAFREKRKILPPPVETPARLLNANPREMLPPFKRLGPKEMAEMSVQNLPGHFSGLKFPHNVEQLKDFGPSWYTQAFHKFGTLPLDNSVVKVVHVEQLPHSGFDAAGGAGHKAFIDLQYAKPDPNLHTKLFAKYPWDYFESETGKRYRMQISAYADMDSAELLTSICCEHLFPFRIPKLYFADINRDTTNYVLIVERIPFGRRGKVVKGKITEKIERKPFEILPVCGKYQDYLLEDAPSIYFALFREMAHLAAWDQQGRYDSFFGPMSKYTEQEYLDKVIRVRKPQKEKRIEVQKNGCLSMIEKGIDFALNVASQIFTPAGKNKGKLEKMKQEIVEIAPYFEDIRAYLANSSDWTAAMHMNLQADNAYFWHDEKGDLDIGVFDWCGFSRTPFVMNFMGCLSGADADLLDAHEEGLMRMFCEEYERYGGPHLEPSEMLLRYHLQWPSFTMDACQWVDRDIYVQCPREEWSTIKTMLDDKFVDRWNVRCRGTTLVNAFEFYHRRDLKKIFDDWLSGPGKDYRSVYSG
;
A
#
# COMPACT_ATOMS: atom_id res chain seq x y z
N MET A 1 21.22 7.43 -10.09
CA MET A 1 21.60 6.14 -10.69
C MET A 1 22.11 5.09 -9.70
N CYS A 2 22.69 5.42 -8.53
CA CYS A 2 23.03 4.40 -7.52
C CYS A 2 21.81 3.99 -6.67
N ASP A 3 20.75 4.79 -6.74
CA ASP A 3 19.60 4.86 -5.83
C ASP A 3 18.61 3.69 -5.98
N LEU A 4 18.77 2.86 -7.02
CA LEU A 4 17.88 1.74 -7.35
C LEU A 4 18.47 0.36 -7.03
N ALA A 5 19.79 0.25 -6.79
CA ALA A 5 20.46 -1.05 -6.62
C ALA A 5 20.11 -1.69 -5.27
N SER A 6 20.37 -1.01 -4.15
CA SER A 6 20.09 -1.55 -2.81
C SER A 6 18.60 -1.77 -2.55
N PHE A 7 17.71 -1.06 -3.25
CA PHE A 7 16.27 -1.28 -3.12
C PHE A 7 15.84 -2.60 -3.79
N ALA A 8 16.38 -2.86 -4.98
CA ALA A 8 16.18 -4.10 -5.74
C ALA A 8 16.88 -5.35 -5.12
N GLN A 9 17.70 -5.16 -4.08
CA GLN A 9 18.36 -6.25 -3.34
C GLN A 9 17.54 -6.78 -2.16
N TYR A 10 16.64 -5.98 -1.58
CA TYR A 10 15.67 -6.41 -0.56
C TYR A 10 14.29 -6.69 -1.15
N PHE A 11 13.86 -5.85 -2.09
CA PHE A 11 12.64 -6.06 -2.87
C PHE A 11 13.04 -6.61 -4.22
N GLY A 12 13.04 -7.93 -4.34
CA GLY A 12 13.67 -8.65 -5.44
C GLY A 12 13.31 -8.10 -6.82
N ASN A 13 14.32 -7.67 -7.57
CA ASN A 13 14.16 -7.42 -9.00
C ASN A 13 13.74 -8.74 -9.67
N ALA A 14 12.47 -8.88 -10.06
CA ALA A 14 11.91 -10.03 -10.79
C ALA A 14 12.41 -10.05 -12.24
N GLY A 15 13.74 -10.14 -12.39
CA GLY A 15 14.52 -9.86 -13.59
C GLY A 15 15.98 -10.31 -13.45
N GLY A 16 16.18 -11.44 -12.77
CA GLY A 16 17.39 -12.26 -12.87
C GLY A 16 17.32 -13.18 -14.11
N PRO A 17 18.43 -13.85 -14.49
CA PRO A 17 18.61 -14.39 -15.85
C PRO A 17 17.89 -15.72 -16.15
N LEU A 18 16.56 -15.78 -16.01
CA LEU A 18 15.74 -16.93 -16.45
C LEU A 18 15.45 -16.95 -17.96
N GLU A 19 15.68 -15.85 -18.71
CA GLU A 19 15.45 -15.81 -20.17
C GLU A 19 16.28 -16.84 -20.96
N VAL A 20 17.32 -17.44 -20.36
CA VAL A 20 18.19 -18.46 -20.99
C VAL A 20 17.54 -19.84 -21.05
N LEU A 21 16.49 -20.10 -20.25
CA LEU A 21 15.79 -21.40 -20.19
C LEU A 21 14.61 -21.52 -21.19
N LEU A 22 14.29 -20.46 -21.94
CA LEU A 22 13.08 -20.38 -22.76
C LEU A 22 13.33 -20.73 -24.24
N GLN A 23 13.28 -22.03 -24.56
CA GLN A 23 13.03 -22.51 -25.94
C GLN A 23 12.04 -23.69 -25.92
N PRO A 24 10.89 -23.60 -26.63
CA PRO A 24 10.00 -24.75 -26.81
C PRO A 24 10.61 -25.81 -27.72
N SER A 25 10.60 -27.07 -27.30
CA SER A 25 10.93 -28.22 -28.16
C SER A 25 9.79 -28.48 -29.14
N ALA A 26 10.09 -28.50 -30.45
CA ALA A 26 9.09 -28.65 -31.49
C ALA A 26 8.76 -30.12 -31.82
N SER A 27 7.48 -30.42 -32.09
CA SER A 27 7.05 -31.71 -32.67
C SER A 27 5.76 -31.59 -33.50
N ALA A 28 5.93 -31.62 -34.84
CA ALA A 28 4.93 -31.80 -35.90
C ALA A 28 3.88 -30.66 -36.17
N PRO A 29 3.40 -30.48 -37.44
CA PRO A 29 2.57 -29.34 -37.88
C PRO A 29 1.11 -29.71 -38.23
N PRO A 30 0.27 -28.72 -38.62
CA PRO A 30 -0.03 -28.60 -40.06
C PRO A 30 -0.22 -27.16 -40.62
N ASP A 31 -0.19 -27.10 -41.96
CA ASP A 31 -0.76 -26.11 -42.93
C ASP A 31 -0.28 -24.62 -42.94
N PRO A 32 0.45 -24.18 -43.98
CA PRO A 32 0.98 -22.81 -44.11
C PRO A 32 0.03 -21.82 -44.85
N ALA A 33 -1.08 -21.42 -44.22
CA ALA A 33 -2.01 -20.43 -44.80
C ALA A 33 -2.21 -19.13 -43.97
N THR A 34 -1.86 -19.11 -42.67
CA THR A 34 -2.34 -18.05 -41.74
C THR A 34 -1.24 -17.40 -40.87
N CYS A 35 -0.02 -17.24 -41.40
CA CYS A 35 1.11 -16.65 -40.66
C CYS A 35 1.79 -15.49 -41.42
N LEU A 36 1.16 -14.31 -41.45
CA LEU A 36 1.83 -13.07 -41.91
C LEU A 36 1.51 -11.79 -41.09
N TRP A 37 0.79 -11.89 -39.97
CA TRP A 37 0.37 -10.73 -39.16
C TRP A 37 0.76 -10.73 -37.68
N ALA A 38 1.50 -11.76 -37.21
CA ALA A 38 1.90 -11.90 -35.81
C ALA A 38 3.41 -11.68 -35.52
N ALA A 39 4.21 -11.32 -36.53
CA ALA A 39 5.68 -11.36 -36.46
C ALA A 39 6.41 -9.99 -36.46
N LEU A 40 5.68 -8.87 -36.39
CA LEU A 40 6.25 -7.50 -36.49
C LEU A 40 5.82 -6.58 -35.32
N GLY A 41 5.57 -7.16 -34.14
CA GLY A 41 4.87 -6.47 -33.04
C GLY A 41 5.59 -6.29 -31.69
N CYS A 42 6.83 -6.76 -31.46
CA CYS A 42 7.47 -6.58 -30.15
C CYS A 42 9.02 -6.65 -30.12
N ARG A 43 9.63 -5.59 -29.54
CA ARG A 43 10.98 -5.50 -28.92
C ARG A 43 12.20 -5.74 -29.86
N LEU A 44 13.42 -5.18 -29.68
CA LEU A 44 14.09 -4.10 -28.91
C LEU A 44 15.54 -3.97 -29.50
N PRO A 45 16.52 -3.16 -29.02
CA PRO A 45 16.51 -1.87 -28.31
C PRO A 45 17.46 -0.80 -28.94
N LEU A 46 17.65 0.32 -28.22
CA LEU A 46 18.48 1.51 -28.51
C LEU A 46 20.01 1.34 -28.74
N VAL A 47 20.52 0.16 -29.09
CA VAL A 47 21.98 -0.04 -29.38
C VAL A 47 22.35 0.35 -30.82
N ALA A 48 21.42 0.23 -31.78
CA ALA A 48 21.69 0.45 -33.21
C ALA A 48 22.16 1.89 -33.53
N LEU A 49 21.67 2.90 -32.81
CA LEU A 49 21.87 4.32 -33.15
C LEU A 49 23.35 4.78 -33.03
N LYS A 50 24.19 4.03 -32.29
CA LYS A 50 25.62 4.32 -32.13
C LYS A 50 26.52 3.57 -33.11
N LEU A 51 26.00 2.52 -33.77
CA LEU A 51 26.70 1.75 -34.81
C LEU A 51 26.41 2.25 -36.22
N LEU A 52 25.19 2.75 -36.48
CA LEU A 52 24.82 3.30 -37.79
C LEU A 52 25.69 4.50 -38.21
N LYS A 53 26.04 5.38 -37.26
CA LYS A 53 26.93 6.53 -37.51
C LYS A 53 28.37 6.16 -37.91
N THR A 54 28.78 4.90 -37.75
CA THR A 54 30.13 4.42 -38.14
C THR A 54 30.12 3.57 -39.41
N ARG A 55 28.96 3.15 -39.93
CA ARG A 55 28.83 2.41 -41.20
C ARG A 55 28.34 3.26 -42.38
N ALA A 56 27.60 4.34 -42.14
CA ALA A 56 27.15 5.26 -43.20
C ALA A 56 28.31 5.84 -44.05
N ALA A 57 29.51 5.97 -43.47
CA ALA A 57 30.71 6.45 -44.16
C ALA A 57 31.38 5.44 -45.11
N LYS A 58 30.80 4.25 -45.36
CA LYS A 58 31.43 3.19 -46.19
C LYS A 58 30.49 2.49 -47.18
N VAL A 59 29.35 3.12 -47.51
CA VAL A 59 28.40 2.62 -48.54
C VAL A 59 28.21 3.62 -49.68
N ALA A 60 28.84 4.80 -49.61
CA ALA A 60 28.88 5.79 -50.71
C ALA A 60 29.81 5.39 -51.89
N SER A 61 30.14 4.10 -52.03
CA SER A 61 31.05 3.57 -53.04
C SER A 61 30.69 2.12 -53.40
N LEU A 62 29.64 1.95 -54.21
CA LEU A 62 29.35 0.82 -55.11
C LEU A 62 27.97 1.08 -55.74
N GLY A 63 27.92 1.47 -57.02
CA GLY A 63 26.68 1.85 -57.70
C GLY A 63 26.21 0.81 -58.69
N ALA A 64 25.03 0.21 -58.43
CA ALA A 64 24.13 -0.40 -59.40
C ALA A 64 22.78 -0.70 -58.70
N VAL A 65 21.66 -0.52 -59.40
CA VAL A 65 20.34 -1.02 -58.99
C VAL A 65 19.86 -1.98 -60.08
N PRO A 66 19.50 -3.24 -59.76
CA PRO A 66 19.01 -4.18 -60.77
C PRO A 66 17.64 -3.76 -61.33
N GLU A 67 17.48 -3.87 -62.65
CA GLU A 67 16.22 -3.68 -63.34
C GLU A 67 15.30 -4.88 -63.09
N ASN A 68 14.37 -4.77 -62.14
CA ASN A 68 13.05 -5.43 -62.06
C ASN A 68 12.44 -5.22 -60.67
N LEU A 69 11.92 -4.01 -60.40
CA LEU A 69 11.18 -3.69 -59.18
C LEU A 69 9.70 -3.46 -59.52
N SER A 70 8.80 -3.88 -58.61
CA SER A 70 7.36 -3.71 -58.80
C SER A 70 6.94 -2.23 -58.70
N PRO A 71 5.77 -1.85 -59.25
CA PRO A 71 5.28 -0.46 -59.16
C PRO A 71 5.20 0.06 -57.72
N SER A 72 4.82 -0.81 -56.77
CA SER A 72 4.78 -0.50 -55.33
C SER A 72 6.16 -0.13 -54.77
N SER A 73 7.21 -0.84 -55.20
CA SER A 73 8.59 -0.55 -54.79
C SER A 73 9.12 0.75 -55.41
N HIS A 74 8.69 1.10 -56.62
CA HIS A 74 9.00 2.40 -57.23
C HIS A 74 8.36 3.56 -56.45
N ALA A 75 7.08 3.46 -56.08
CA ALA A 75 6.39 4.48 -55.29
C ALA A 75 7.09 4.75 -53.95
N LEU A 76 7.50 3.68 -53.23
CA LEU A 76 8.19 3.81 -51.94
C LEU A 76 9.58 4.46 -52.07
N LEU A 77 10.29 4.21 -53.18
CA LEU A 77 11.58 4.84 -53.47
C LEU A 77 11.44 6.31 -53.87
N GLU A 78 10.39 6.69 -54.61
CA GLU A 78 10.09 8.09 -54.89
C GLU A 78 9.69 8.86 -53.63
N GLU A 79 8.90 8.27 -52.73
CA GLU A 79 8.51 8.89 -51.47
C GLU A 79 9.72 9.13 -50.55
N GLN A 80 10.64 8.15 -50.45
CA GLN A 80 11.90 8.33 -49.72
C GLN A 80 12.80 9.41 -50.36
N ARG A 81 12.82 9.55 -51.70
CA ARG A 81 13.49 10.66 -52.39
C ARG A 81 12.88 12.02 -52.03
N ARG A 82 11.55 12.13 -52.09
CA ARG A 82 10.80 13.36 -51.73
C ARG A 82 11.00 13.77 -50.27
N PHE A 83 11.32 12.82 -49.38
CA PHE A 83 11.68 13.11 -47.98
C PHE A 83 13.12 13.62 -47.82
N ALA A 84 14.04 13.24 -48.71
CA ALA A 84 15.45 13.65 -48.68
C ALA A 84 15.71 15.05 -49.28
N GLU A 85 14.86 15.52 -50.18
CA GLU A 85 15.09 16.73 -51.00
C GLU A 85 14.42 18.02 -50.46
N ARG A 86 13.89 18.03 -49.22
CA ARG A 86 13.32 19.25 -48.62
C ARG A 86 14.41 20.20 -48.09
N PRO A 87 14.57 21.42 -48.64
CA PRO A 87 15.55 22.39 -48.13
C PRO A 87 15.10 22.99 -46.80
N ALA A 88 16.04 23.22 -45.89
CA ALA A 88 15.78 23.87 -44.61
C ALA A 88 15.73 25.41 -44.76
N ALA A 89 14.62 26.02 -44.34
CA ALA A 89 14.42 27.47 -44.37
C ALA A 89 14.26 28.08 -42.96
N THR A 90 15.42 28.36 -42.35
CA THR A 90 15.74 29.61 -41.64
C THR A 90 14.65 30.26 -40.76
N ALA A 91 14.76 30.06 -39.44
CA ALA A 91 14.34 31.07 -38.46
C ALA A 91 15.39 32.19 -38.36
N VAL A 92 14.95 33.45 -38.20
CA VAL A 92 15.84 34.63 -38.12
C VAL A 92 16.60 34.64 -36.78
N ARG A 93 17.89 35.00 -36.82
CA ARG A 93 18.75 35.16 -35.64
C ARG A 93 19.31 36.58 -35.55
N ALA A 94 19.06 37.25 -34.43
CA ALA A 94 19.82 38.43 -34.04
C ALA A 94 21.25 38.06 -33.59
N GLN A 95 22.21 38.91 -33.94
CA GLN A 95 23.66 38.77 -33.73
C GLN A 95 24.04 39.31 -32.32
N ARG A 96 25.26 39.24 -31.74
CA ARG A 96 26.58 38.54 -31.82
C ARG A 96 27.34 39.00 -30.52
N PRO A 97 28.67 38.85 -30.32
CA PRO A 97 29.70 37.93 -30.87
C PRO A 97 30.10 36.87 -29.80
N GLU A 98 30.84 35.79 -30.06
CA GLU A 98 32.29 35.66 -30.38
C GLU A 98 33.22 36.34 -29.36
N GLY A 99 34.22 35.68 -28.74
CA GLY A 99 34.56 34.25 -28.73
C GLY A 99 36.02 34.01 -28.37
N SER A 100 36.34 32.96 -27.60
CA SER A 100 37.71 32.43 -27.47
C SER A 100 37.70 30.95 -27.03
N GLN A 101 38.84 30.27 -27.16
CA GLN A 101 38.95 28.80 -27.13
C GLN A 101 39.77 28.25 -25.94
N LYS A 102 39.72 26.91 -25.77
CA LYS A 102 40.62 26.04 -24.98
C LYS A 102 40.36 26.05 -23.47
N ALA A 103 40.62 24.97 -22.71
CA ALA A 103 40.71 23.53 -23.01
C ALA A 103 40.70 22.73 -21.68
N LYS A 104 40.56 21.39 -21.76
CA LYS A 104 40.98 20.31 -20.81
C LYS A 104 41.44 20.73 -19.39
N VAL A 105 41.02 20.07 -18.30
CA VAL A 105 41.49 18.72 -17.86
C VAL A 105 40.56 18.16 -16.75
N LYS A 106 40.63 16.85 -16.44
CA LYS A 106 39.85 16.17 -15.38
C LYS A 106 40.34 16.49 -13.94
N PRO A 107 39.46 16.42 -12.92
CA PRO A 107 39.82 16.73 -11.52
C PRO A 107 40.35 15.52 -10.70
N LYS A 108 41.24 15.82 -9.74
CA LYS A 108 41.57 15.12 -8.47
C LYS A 108 42.71 15.91 -7.78
N ALA A 109 42.84 16.04 -6.46
CA ALA A 109 41.96 15.67 -5.34
C ALA A 109 42.30 16.45 -4.04
N SER A 110 41.41 16.37 -3.05
CA SER A 110 41.66 16.24 -1.59
C SER A 110 42.45 17.28 -0.76
N LEU A 111 41.79 17.69 0.34
CA LEU A 111 42.29 17.84 1.73
C LEU A 111 43.29 18.95 2.13
N PHE A 112 42.83 19.75 3.11
CA PHE A 112 43.49 20.05 4.40
C PHE A 112 45.02 20.22 4.47
N LYS A 113 45.46 21.47 4.68
CA LYS A 113 46.25 21.83 5.88
C LYS A 113 46.30 23.34 6.16
N GLN A 114 46.67 23.65 7.40
CA GLN A 114 47.24 24.93 7.89
C GLN A 114 46.38 26.20 7.76
N LEU A 115 45.63 26.48 8.82
CA LEU A 115 45.28 27.85 9.23
C LEU A 115 45.89 28.09 10.62
N ARG A 116 46.94 28.91 10.73
CA ARG A 116 47.42 29.47 12.01
C ARG A 116 48.38 30.65 11.81
N GLN A 117 48.44 31.47 12.86
CA GLN A 117 49.24 32.69 13.05
C GLN A 117 48.70 33.96 12.32
N GLY A 118 48.37 35.04 13.04
CA GLY A 118 48.26 35.12 14.51
C GLY A 118 48.12 36.53 15.09
N LEU A 119 48.11 36.56 16.44
CA LEU A 119 48.27 37.72 17.33
C LEU A 119 47.10 38.74 17.38
N ALA A 120 46.77 39.38 18.51
CA ALA A 120 47.03 39.06 19.93
C ALA A 120 46.14 39.91 20.88
N ALA A 121 45.96 39.42 22.11
CA ALA A 121 45.53 40.16 23.32
C ALA A 121 44.13 40.82 23.37
N GLY A 122 43.60 41.04 24.59
CA GLY A 122 42.45 41.93 24.85
C GLY A 122 41.26 41.32 25.60
N ALA A 123 41.29 41.39 26.93
CA ALA A 123 40.13 41.36 27.83
C ALA A 123 40.34 42.51 28.86
N PRO A 124 39.37 42.92 29.72
CA PRO A 124 38.03 42.35 29.99
C PRO A 124 36.87 43.38 30.12
N SER A 125 35.66 42.89 30.46
CA SER A 125 34.53 43.62 31.12
C SER A 125 33.78 44.70 30.27
N SER A 126 32.63 45.31 30.64
CA SER A 126 31.78 45.25 31.86
C SER A 126 30.31 45.67 31.57
N GLY A 127 29.35 45.36 32.48
CA GLY A 127 27.99 45.97 32.57
C GLY A 127 26.93 45.50 31.56
N GLY A 128 25.61 45.49 31.85
CA GLY A 128 24.86 45.84 33.08
C GLY A 128 23.40 45.32 33.07
N LYS A 129 22.65 45.53 34.16
CA LYS A 129 21.24 45.12 34.45
C LYS A 129 20.45 46.36 34.97
N PRO A 130 19.12 46.32 35.27
CA PRO A 130 17.95 45.58 34.73
C PRO A 130 16.73 46.56 34.46
N TYR A 131 15.48 46.11 34.70
CA TYR A 131 14.15 46.80 34.59
C TYR A 131 13.56 46.93 33.16
N GLY A 132 12.24 46.94 32.94
CA GLY A 132 11.12 46.63 33.85
C GLY A 132 9.70 47.01 33.36
N VAL A 133 8.86 46.00 33.05
CA VAL A 133 7.35 45.95 33.03
C VAL A 133 6.52 47.21 32.64
N ARG A 134 5.74 47.13 31.55
CA ARG A 134 4.28 47.45 31.48
C ARG A 134 3.64 47.11 30.12
N ALA A 135 2.31 47.28 29.99
CA ALA A 135 1.47 46.86 28.86
C ALA A 135 0.33 47.89 28.54
N ALA A 136 -0.52 47.57 27.55
CA ALA A 136 -1.73 48.26 27.05
C ALA A 136 -1.59 49.17 25.79
N ALA A 137 -2.71 49.34 25.06
CA ALA A 137 -2.87 50.05 23.77
C ALA A 137 -3.75 51.33 23.89
N PRO A 138 -3.94 52.15 22.82
CA PRO A 138 -5.27 52.27 22.17
C PRO A 138 -5.26 52.70 20.66
N HIS A 139 -6.39 53.22 20.12
CA HIS A 139 -6.76 53.47 18.69
C HIS A 139 -7.59 54.79 18.52
N PRO A 140 -7.49 55.55 17.39
CA PRO A 140 -8.65 56.01 16.53
C PRO A 140 -8.31 56.02 14.98
N GLU A 141 -9.20 55.92 13.96
CA GLU A 141 -10.24 56.80 13.30
C GLU A 141 -9.70 57.96 12.40
N ILE A 142 -10.31 58.49 11.29
CA ILE A 142 -11.73 58.87 10.93
C ILE A 142 -12.00 58.92 9.38
N ALA A 143 -13.24 58.57 8.92
CA ALA A 143 -14.15 58.98 7.77
C ALA A 143 -13.63 59.45 6.35
N ALA A 144 -14.44 59.60 5.26
CA ALA A 144 -15.91 59.75 5.06
C ALA A 144 -16.47 59.29 3.64
N LEU A 145 -17.80 59.42 3.43
CA LEU A 145 -18.64 59.01 2.25
C LEU A 145 -19.30 60.25 1.53
N PRO A 146 -19.92 60.12 0.32
CA PRO A 146 -21.37 59.77 0.18
C PRO A 146 -21.78 58.96 -1.10
N GLU A 147 -23.08 58.70 -1.24
CA GLU A 147 -23.77 57.87 -2.27
C GLU A 147 -24.30 58.66 -3.48
N LEU A 148 -24.79 57.97 -4.53
CA LEU A 148 -25.79 58.46 -5.50
C LEU A 148 -26.59 57.29 -6.13
N GLU A 149 -27.82 57.56 -6.59
CA GLU A 149 -28.75 56.64 -7.26
C GLU A 149 -29.04 57.07 -8.71
N GLY A 150 -29.71 56.21 -9.50
CA GLY A 150 -30.60 56.64 -10.60
C GLY A 150 -30.14 56.33 -12.04
N ASP A 151 -31.14 56.14 -12.91
CA ASP A 151 -30.97 55.99 -14.36
C ASP A 151 -30.88 57.35 -15.08
N GLU A 152 -29.84 57.57 -15.89
CA GLU A 152 -29.92 58.36 -17.13
C GLU A 152 -28.66 58.16 -18.00
N ALA A 153 -28.83 58.28 -19.33
CA ALA A 153 -27.81 58.15 -20.39
C ALA A 153 -27.00 56.83 -20.39
N GLU A 154 -27.26 55.83 -21.26
CA GLU A 154 -27.90 55.84 -22.58
C GLU A 154 -27.37 56.91 -23.55
N GLU A 155 -26.32 56.58 -24.30
CA GLU A 155 -25.99 57.30 -25.55
C GLU A 155 -25.54 56.30 -26.63
N LEU A 156 -26.10 56.43 -27.85
CA LEU A 156 -25.67 55.82 -29.13
C LEU A 156 -25.68 54.26 -29.21
N GLY A 157 -26.60 53.57 -29.90
CA GLY A 157 -27.82 54.01 -30.60
C GLY A 157 -27.99 53.39 -32.00
N SER A 158 -29.03 52.57 -32.18
CA SER A 158 -29.54 52.02 -33.48
C SER A 158 -28.67 50.93 -34.17
N CYS A 159 -29.17 50.09 -35.11
CA CYS A 159 -30.38 50.15 -35.93
C CYS A 159 -30.84 48.78 -36.53
N LEU A 160 -32.16 48.60 -36.77
CA LEU A 160 -32.84 47.64 -37.70
C LEU A 160 -32.84 46.10 -37.40
N ALA A 161 -33.73 45.27 -37.99
CA ALA A 161 -35.20 45.12 -37.80
C ALA A 161 -35.82 43.93 -38.63
N ALA A 162 -36.91 43.30 -38.13
CA ALA A 162 -37.96 42.47 -38.82
C ALA A 162 -37.59 41.09 -39.48
N GLU A 163 -38.50 40.11 -39.77
CA GLU A 163 -39.80 39.60 -39.22
C GLU A 163 -40.29 38.31 -40.00
N VAL A 164 -41.34 37.56 -39.55
CA VAL A 164 -42.14 36.47 -40.25
C VAL A 164 -41.43 35.08 -40.42
N ALA A 165 -41.96 33.83 -40.29
CA ALA A 165 -43.26 33.08 -40.28
C ALA A 165 -43.67 32.40 -41.64
N GLU A 166 -44.51 31.35 -41.83
CA GLU A 166 -45.36 30.43 -41.01
C GLU A 166 -45.72 29.12 -41.81
N ARG A 167 -46.38 28.08 -41.21
CA ARG A 167 -47.20 26.95 -41.85
C ARG A 167 -46.47 25.79 -42.59
N SER A 168 -47.02 24.56 -42.84
CA SER A 168 -48.21 23.76 -42.39
C SER A 168 -48.07 22.24 -42.80
N ALA A 169 -49.02 21.36 -42.44
CA ALA A 169 -49.08 19.89 -42.74
C ALA A 169 -50.50 19.45 -43.25
N PRO A 170 -50.97 18.16 -43.28
CA PRO A 170 -50.41 16.81 -43.59
C PRO A 170 -51.27 16.02 -44.66
N VAL A 171 -51.10 14.67 -44.84
CA VAL A 171 -52.15 13.58 -45.09
C VAL A 171 -51.54 12.25 -45.66
N ASN A 172 -52.24 11.11 -45.46
CA ASN A 172 -51.87 9.68 -45.74
C ASN A 172 -52.89 9.00 -46.75
N PRO A 173 -52.83 7.72 -47.27
CA PRO A 173 -52.69 6.45 -46.50
C PRO A 173 -52.14 5.14 -47.22
N ALA A 174 -52.09 4.02 -46.46
CA ALA A 174 -52.17 2.57 -46.88
C ALA A 174 -51.00 1.89 -47.65
N SER A 175 -50.67 0.58 -47.49
CA SER A 175 -51.13 -0.49 -46.56
C SER A 175 -50.15 -1.70 -46.47
N GLY A 176 -50.05 -2.35 -45.29
CA GLY A 176 -49.90 -3.82 -45.18
C GLY A 176 -48.64 -4.44 -44.52
N ALA A 177 -48.89 -5.35 -43.56
CA ALA A 177 -48.06 -6.46 -43.05
C ALA A 177 -46.95 -6.22 -41.99
N GLU A 178 -46.71 -7.30 -41.22
CA GLU A 178 -45.72 -7.57 -40.15
C GLU A 178 -45.75 -6.73 -38.86
N GLY A 179 -45.81 -7.42 -37.71
CA GLY A 179 -46.04 -6.84 -36.38
C GLY A 179 -44.86 -6.99 -35.43
N ALA A 180 -43.90 -6.08 -35.52
CA ALA A 180 -42.92 -5.85 -34.46
C ALA A 180 -43.56 -5.10 -33.27
N PHE A 181 -42.81 -4.92 -32.17
CA PHE A 181 -43.24 -4.08 -31.06
C PHE A 181 -43.26 -2.60 -31.49
N VAL A 182 -44.46 -2.01 -31.59
CA VAL A 182 -44.66 -0.61 -31.98
C VAL A 182 -44.97 0.23 -30.73
N ALA A 183 -44.23 1.32 -30.54
CA ALA A 183 -44.49 2.29 -29.48
C ALA A 183 -45.74 3.13 -29.80
N PRO A 184 -46.50 3.61 -28.79
CA PRO A 184 -47.75 4.35 -29.02
C PRO A 184 -47.51 5.68 -29.76
N GLU A 185 -48.41 6.01 -30.71
CA GLU A 185 -48.32 7.23 -31.54
C GLU A 185 -48.50 8.53 -30.75
N GLN A 186 -49.26 8.47 -29.65
CA GLN A 186 -49.06 9.43 -28.56
C GLN A 186 -47.94 8.88 -27.69
N GLY A 187 -46.74 9.49 -27.82
CA GLY A 187 -45.62 9.15 -26.95
C GLY A 187 -46.02 9.29 -25.49
N PHE A 188 -45.49 8.42 -24.63
CA PHE A 188 -45.76 8.44 -23.19
C PHE A 188 -45.66 9.87 -22.65
N PRO A 189 -46.62 10.34 -21.83
CA PRO A 189 -46.66 11.72 -21.38
C PRO A 189 -45.35 12.08 -20.71
N ILE A 190 -44.57 12.95 -21.37
CA ILE A 190 -43.26 13.34 -20.90
C ILE A 190 -43.48 14.16 -19.63
N ALA A 191 -43.15 13.56 -18.48
CA ALA A 191 -42.86 14.34 -17.30
C ALA A 191 -41.72 15.29 -17.67
N ASN A 192 -42.02 16.59 -17.80
CA ASN A 192 -41.06 17.64 -18.20
C ASN A 192 -40.00 17.92 -17.11
N HIS A 193 -39.73 16.93 -16.25
CA HIS A 193 -38.80 16.99 -15.14
C HIS A 193 -37.41 16.52 -15.61
N ARG A 194 -36.43 17.42 -15.50
CA ARG A 194 -35.08 17.30 -16.07
C ARG A 194 -34.33 16.02 -15.67
N ALA A 195 -34.65 15.46 -14.50
CA ALA A 195 -34.08 14.22 -13.99
C ALA A 195 -34.50 12.95 -14.76
N VAL A 196 -35.73 12.87 -15.29
CA VAL A 196 -36.28 11.61 -15.85
C VAL A 196 -35.61 11.24 -17.17
N GLY A 197 -35.40 12.22 -18.06
CA GLY A 197 -34.77 11.98 -19.37
C GLY A 197 -33.32 11.50 -19.29
N LYS A 198 -32.56 11.95 -18.28
CA LYS A 198 -31.13 11.61 -18.09
C LYS A 198 -30.96 10.14 -17.63
N SER A 199 -31.90 9.63 -16.83
CA SER A 199 -31.89 8.27 -16.29
C SER A 199 -32.37 7.19 -17.27
N LEU A 200 -33.11 7.57 -18.33
CA LEU A 200 -33.68 6.65 -19.32
C LEU A 200 -32.79 6.41 -20.56
N GLY A 201 -31.57 6.95 -20.58
CA GLY A 201 -30.57 6.63 -21.62
C GLY A 201 -30.81 7.24 -23.01
N PHE A 202 -31.85 8.04 -23.20
CA PHE A 202 -32.12 8.71 -24.48
C PHE A 202 -31.14 9.89 -24.70
N GLY A 203 -30.16 9.67 -25.59
CA GLY A 203 -29.22 10.72 -25.99
C GLY A 203 -29.91 11.87 -26.73
N THR A 204 -29.78 13.10 -26.22
CA THR A 204 -30.37 14.30 -26.83
C THR A 204 -29.73 14.61 -28.19
N SER A 205 -30.44 14.31 -29.28
CA SER A 205 -30.01 14.63 -30.64
C SER A 205 -30.06 16.15 -30.89
N ARG A 206 -28.88 16.80 -30.86
CA ARG A 206 -28.75 18.23 -31.19
C ARG A 206 -29.02 18.47 -32.68
N PRO A 207 -29.98 19.33 -33.06
CA PRO A 207 -30.01 19.92 -34.40
C PRO A 207 -28.83 20.90 -34.58
N SER A 208 -28.55 21.28 -35.83
CA SER A 208 -27.35 22.03 -36.21
C SER A 208 -27.35 23.52 -35.84
N ARG A 209 -26.15 24.08 -35.67
CA ARG A 209 -25.70 25.49 -35.88
C ARG A 209 -26.73 26.44 -36.53
N ALA A 210 -26.84 27.73 -36.17
CA ALA A 210 -25.99 28.65 -35.38
C ALA A 210 -26.87 29.86 -34.89
N PRO A 211 -26.37 31.05 -34.44
CA PRO A 211 -25.00 31.56 -34.26
C PRO A 211 -24.66 31.91 -32.79
N ARG A 212 -23.82 32.93 -32.54
CA ARG A 212 -23.23 33.24 -31.22
C ARG A 212 -23.99 34.37 -30.50
N GLY A 213 -24.30 34.15 -29.22
CA GLY A 213 -24.47 35.18 -28.20
C GLY A 213 -23.36 35.07 -27.15
N GLU A 214 -23.30 35.99 -26.20
CA GLU A 214 -22.31 36.02 -25.11
C GLU A 214 -22.63 34.99 -24.00
N PRO A 215 -21.64 34.57 -23.18
CA PRO A 215 -21.82 33.45 -22.25
C PRO A 215 -22.59 33.85 -20.99
N GLU A 216 -23.78 33.29 -20.80
CA GLU A 216 -24.39 33.17 -19.47
C GLU A 216 -23.44 32.40 -18.53
N LYS A 217 -23.38 32.82 -17.26
CA LYS A 217 -22.73 32.02 -16.23
C LYS A 217 -23.55 30.75 -15.97
N ALA A 218 -22.98 29.60 -16.25
CA ALA A 218 -23.52 28.33 -15.76
C ALA A 218 -23.50 28.32 -14.21
N PRO A 219 -24.53 27.76 -13.54
CA PRO A 219 -24.49 27.55 -12.10
C PRO A 219 -23.41 26.54 -11.74
N GLU A 220 -22.72 26.76 -10.62
CA GLU A 220 -21.46 26.04 -10.31
C GLU A 220 -21.65 24.57 -9.89
N ASN A 221 -22.88 24.10 -9.68
CA ASN A 221 -23.18 22.67 -9.50
C ASN A 221 -24.59 22.28 -10.00
N GLU A 222 -24.68 21.52 -11.11
CA GLU A 222 -25.97 21.09 -11.69
C GLU A 222 -26.68 20.03 -10.80
N GLU A 223 -25.93 19.22 -10.05
CA GLU A 223 -26.51 18.16 -9.22
C GLU A 223 -27.16 18.71 -7.94
N GLU A 224 -26.57 19.70 -7.27
CA GLU A 224 -27.18 20.37 -6.12
C GLU A 224 -28.46 21.14 -6.49
N ALA A 225 -28.50 21.74 -7.68
CA ALA A 225 -29.70 22.40 -8.19
C ALA A 225 -30.87 21.40 -8.37
N ILE A 226 -30.59 20.23 -8.97
CA ILE A 226 -31.59 19.16 -9.14
C ILE A 226 -32.02 18.58 -7.78
N ASP A 227 -31.09 18.39 -6.84
CA ASP A 227 -31.40 17.84 -5.51
C ASP A 227 -32.16 18.84 -4.62
N GLN A 228 -31.98 20.15 -4.84
CA GLN A 228 -32.78 21.22 -4.24
C GLN A 228 -34.18 21.32 -4.87
N GLU A 229 -34.30 21.20 -6.19
CA GLU A 229 -35.57 21.13 -6.95
C GLU A 229 -36.41 19.91 -6.52
N ASN A 230 -35.78 18.74 -6.37
CA ASN A 230 -36.40 17.53 -5.81
C ASN A 230 -36.91 17.75 -4.38
N ARG A 231 -36.13 18.40 -3.51
CA ARG A 231 -36.53 18.70 -2.13
C ARG A 231 -37.71 19.66 -2.06
N GLN A 232 -37.74 20.73 -2.86
CA GLN A 232 -38.90 21.63 -2.92
C GLN A 232 -40.13 20.93 -3.49
N THR A 233 -39.97 20.09 -4.51
CA THR A 233 -41.07 19.30 -5.08
C THR A 233 -41.68 18.37 -4.05
N LEU A 234 -40.87 17.64 -3.27
CA LEU A 234 -41.35 16.77 -2.18
C LEU A 234 -41.95 17.53 -0.99
N GLN A 235 -41.55 18.79 -0.75
CA GLN A 235 -42.14 19.63 0.30
C GLN A 235 -43.48 20.27 -0.10
N ASN A 236 -43.72 20.45 -1.40
CA ASN A 236 -44.93 21.08 -1.94
C ASN A 236 -45.99 20.08 -2.43
N ALA A 237 -45.63 18.81 -2.63
CA ALA A 237 -46.54 17.77 -3.11
C ALA A 237 -47.60 17.39 -2.07
N THR A 238 -48.83 17.13 -2.53
CA THR A 238 -49.91 16.61 -1.70
C THR A 238 -49.68 15.12 -1.35
N PRO A 239 -50.28 14.61 -0.25
CA PRO A 239 -50.22 13.19 0.10
C PRO A 239 -50.72 12.28 -1.02
N GLU A 240 -51.69 12.74 -1.79
CA GLU A 240 -52.26 12.06 -2.96
C GLU A 240 -51.25 11.96 -4.11
N GLU A 241 -50.55 13.03 -4.47
CA GLU A 241 -49.50 13.02 -5.52
C GLU A 241 -48.32 12.13 -5.13
N VAL A 242 -47.85 12.23 -3.88
CA VAL A 242 -46.78 11.36 -3.35
C VAL A 242 -47.17 9.89 -3.42
N LYS A 243 -48.45 9.57 -3.12
CA LYS A 243 -49.00 8.22 -3.19
C LYS A 243 -49.15 7.71 -4.62
N GLU A 244 -49.47 8.58 -5.57
CA GLU A 244 -49.52 8.24 -7.00
C GLU A 244 -48.11 7.96 -7.56
N TRP A 245 -47.11 8.77 -7.20
CA TRP A 245 -45.70 8.49 -7.54
C TRP A 245 -45.20 7.18 -6.92
N GLN A 246 -45.58 6.89 -5.67
CA GLN A 246 -45.28 5.61 -5.02
C GLN A 246 -45.95 4.43 -5.76
N GLN A 247 -47.19 4.56 -6.23
CA GLN A 247 -47.83 3.52 -7.04
C GLN A 247 -47.14 3.31 -8.39
N GLN A 248 -46.74 4.38 -9.07
CA GLN A 248 -45.99 4.29 -10.33
C GLN A 248 -44.64 3.59 -10.14
N LEU A 249 -43.89 3.93 -9.08
CA LEU A 249 -42.64 3.25 -8.73
C LEU A 249 -42.85 1.76 -8.36
N LEU A 250 -43.87 1.43 -7.55
CA LEU A 250 -44.20 0.03 -7.22
C LEU A 250 -44.61 -0.78 -8.46
N GLN A 251 -45.30 -0.15 -9.42
CA GLN A 251 -45.69 -0.77 -10.68
C GLN A 251 -44.51 -0.94 -11.65
N GLN A 252 -43.47 -0.10 -11.54
CA GLN A 252 -42.26 -0.15 -12.35
C GLN A 252 -41.17 -1.10 -11.80
N PHE A 253 -41.11 -1.30 -10.47
CA PHE A 253 -40.04 -2.07 -9.81
C PHE A 253 -40.50 -3.32 -9.03
N GLY A 254 -41.81 -3.55 -8.87
CA GLY A 254 -42.36 -4.76 -8.26
C GLY A 254 -42.70 -4.63 -6.76
N ALA A 255 -43.74 -5.34 -6.35
CA ALA A 255 -44.48 -5.06 -5.10
C ALA A 255 -43.90 -5.68 -3.81
N GLU A 256 -42.75 -6.36 -3.84
CA GLU A 256 -42.19 -7.06 -2.66
C GLU A 256 -41.29 -6.17 -1.78
N THR A 257 -41.18 -4.88 -2.07
CA THR A 257 -40.19 -3.96 -1.46
C THR A 257 -40.74 -3.07 -0.33
N CYS A 258 -41.96 -3.30 0.16
CA CYS A 258 -42.58 -2.47 1.20
C CYS A 258 -43.30 -3.28 2.30
N HIS A 259 -42.59 -3.60 3.39
CA HIS A 259 -43.20 -4.02 4.66
C HIS A 259 -42.54 -3.29 5.85
N SER A 260 -43.41 -2.82 6.76
CA SER A 260 -43.19 -2.19 8.06
C SER A 260 -41.78 -2.16 8.67
N VAL A 261 -41.31 -0.95 9.01
CA VAL A 261 -40.23 -0.72 9.98
C VAL A 261 -40.54 -1.47 11.28
N SER A 262 -39.65 -2.37 11.69
CA SER A 262 -39.69 -3.05 12.99
C SER A 262 -38.57 -2.52 13.90
N PRO A 263 -38.82 -2.28 15.19
CA PRO A 263 -37.84 -1.66 16.08
C PRO A 263 -36.76 -2.65 16.52
N GLY A 264 -35.47 -2.28 16.43
CA GLY A 264 -34.38 -3.22 16.76
C GLY A 264 -32.95 -2.73 16.53
N ILE A 265 -32.63 -1.47 16.85
CA ILE A 265 -31.23 -1.03 16.98
C ILE A 265 -31.04 -0.47 18.38
N ALA A 266 -30.27 -1.18 19.21
CA ALA A 266 -29.75 -0.65 20.47
C ALA A 266 -28.46 0.12 20.18
N MET A 267 -28.44 1.41 20.47
CA MET A 267 -27.22 2.22 20.44
C MET A 267 -26.24 1.75 21.55
N PRO A 268 -24.92 1.98 21.40
CA PRO A 268 -23.93 1.54 22.39
C PRO A 268 -24.22 2.10 23.79
N ILE A 269 -24.06 1.26 24.82
CA ILE A 269 -24.23 1.66 26.21
C ILE A 269 -22.85 1.84 26.86
N TRP A 270 -22.66 2.89 27.63
CA TRP A 270 -21.43 3.20 28.37
C TRP A 270 -21.69 3.23 29.87
N GLU A 271 -20.83 2.59 30.66
CA GLU A 271 -20.83 2.70 32.12
C GLU A 271 -19.86 3.79 32.58
N ILE A 272 -20.32 4.65 33.49
CA ILE A 272 -19.51 5.69 34.10
C ILE A 272 -18.66 5.12 35.25
N VAL A 273 -17.44 4.71 34.93
CA VAL A 273 -16.48 4.17 35.92
C VAL A 273 -15.78 5.25 36.76
N GLY A 274 -15.79 6.51 36.29
CA GLY A 274 -15.07 7.62 36.90
C GLY A 274 -15.84 8.40 37.96
N GLY A 275 -15.13 9.30 38.64
CA GLY A 275 -15.73 10.38 39.45
C GLY A 275 -16.27 10.00 40.83
N GLY A 276 -16.07 8.76 41.31
CA GLY A 276 -16.69 8.24 42.54
C GLY A 276 -16.48 9.10 43.79
N GLU A 277 -15.25 9.56 44.05
CA GLU A 277 -14.92 10.46 45.17
C GLU A 277 -15.59 11.83 45.07
N SER A 278 -16.02 12.23 43.87
CA SER A 278 -16.68 13.51 43.55
C SER A 278 -18.18 13.34 43.26
N GLY A 279 -18.76 12.18 43.55
CA GLY A 279 -20.17 11.84 43.30
C GLY A 279 -20.55 11.65 41.83
N GLY A 280 -19.60 11.81 40.89
CA GLY A 280 -19.85 11.74 39.45
C GLY A 280 -18.90 12.61 38.61
N ILE A 281 -18.99 12.45 37.30
CA ILE A 281 -18.18 13.17 36.31
C ILE A 281 -18.88 14.44 35.81
N VAL A 282 -18.10 15.36 35.23
CA VAL A 282 -18.59 16.65 34.74
C VAL A 282 -19.27 16.45 33.38
N VAL A 283 -20.53 16.85 33.29
CA VAL A 283 -21.29 17.01 32.05
C VAL A 283 -21.21 18.47 31.59
N ARG A 284 -21.36 18.70 30.28
CA ARG A 284 -21.41 20.03 29.68
C ARG A 284 -22.49 20.09 28.60
N GLU A 285 -23.03 21.28 28.38
CA GLU A 285 -23.99 21.57 27.31
C GLU A 285 -23.43 21.28 25.90
N GLY A 286 -22.10 21.43 25.72
CA GLY A 286 -21.46 21.33 24.41
C GLY A 286 -20.14 20.56 24.39
N ARG A 287 -19.75 20.11 23.20
CA ARG A 287 -18.55 19.29 22.94
C ARG A 287 -17.24 19.86 23.50
N GLU A 288 -17.05 21.18 23.46
CA GLU A 288 -15.80 21.81 23.90
C GLU A 288 -15.53 21.69 25.41
N LEU A 289 -14.26 21.74 25.82
CA LEU A 289 -13.89 21.81 27.24
C LEU A 289 -14.16 23.18 27.90
N LYS A 290 -14.65 24.17 27.14
CA LYS A 290 -15.01 25.52 27.59
C LYS A 290 -16.50 25.82 27.61
N SER A 291 -17.35 24.94 27.05
CA SER A 291 -18.82 25.08 27.13
C SER A 291 -19.29 25.06 28.59
N PRO A 292 -20.48 25.60 28.91
CA PRO A 292 -20.99 25.60 30.27
C PRO A 292 -21.05 24.18 30.87
N GLN A 293 -20.83 24.09 32.19
CA GLN A 293 -21.01 22.84 32.92
C GLN A 293 -22.45 22.76 33.40
N GLU A 294 -23.05 21.59 33.25
CA GLU A 294 -24.33 21.29 33.87
C GLU A 294 -24.22 21.42 35.40
N PRO A 295 -25.27 21.88 36.10
CA PRO A 295 -25.27 21.96 37.56
C PRO A 295 -25.24 20.57 38.21
N GLU A 296 -25.71 19.53 37.50
CA GLU A 296 -25.65 18.15 37.95
C GLU A 296 -24.49 17.37 37.31
N ARG A 297 -23.96 16.40 38.07
CA ARG A 297 -22.93 15.47 37.63
C ARG A 297 -23.53 14.14 37.25
N LEU A 298 -23.01 13.53 36.20
CA LEU A 298 -23.36 12.17 35.81
C LEU A 298 -22.71 11.18 36.78
N SER A 299 -23.52 10.45 37.54
CA SER A 299 -23.07 9.61 38.65
C SER A 299 -22.24 8.41 38.19
N THR A 300 -21.25 8.00 38.98
CA THR A 300 -20.56 6.72 38.80
C THR A 300 -21.55 5.56 38.82
N ARG A 301 -21.37 4.56 37.94
CA ARG A 301 -22.32 3.49 37.59
C ARG A 301 -23.63 3.94 36.94
N ALA A 302 -23.72 5.16 36.42
CA ALA A 302 -24.73 5.47 35.42
C ALA A 302 -24.45 4.66 34.15
N LEU A 303 -25.52 4.21 33.49
CA LEU A 303 -25.49 3.68 32.12
C LEU A 303 -26.05 4.74 31.17
N VAL A 304 -25.32 5.00 30.09
CA VAL A 304 -25.69 6.03 29.11
C VAL A 304 -25.59 5.51 27.68
N GLU A 305 -26.55 5.90 26.85
CA GLU A 305 -26.63 5.63 25.43
C GLU A 305 -25.72 6.59 24.66
N GLU A 306 -24.90 6.09 23.74
CA GLU A 306 -24.09 6.90 22.83
C GLU A 306 -24.95 7.59 21.77
N LEU A 307 -24.78 8.91 21.63
CA LEU A 307 -25.38 9.70 20.55
C LEU A 307 -24.32 10.14 19.52
N GLU A 308 -23.15 10.56 19.99
CA GLU A 308 -22.01 10.99 19.16
C GLU A 308 -20.71 10.84 19.97
N LEU A 309 -19.69 10.16 19.45
CA LEU A 309 -18.34 10.12 20.04
C LEU A 309 -17.36 10.88 19.15
N VAL A 310 -16.63 11.85 19.73
CA VAL A 310 -15.63 12.67 19.03
C VAL A 310 -14.33 12.71 19.83
N GLY A 311 -13.42 11.78 19.52
CA GLY A 311 -12.22 11.56 20.32
C GLY A 311 -12.58 11.22 21.78
N ASP A 312 -11.92 11.87 22.74
CA ASP A 312 -12.20 11.68 24.18
C ASP A 312 -13.52 12.33 24.66
N ARG A 313 -14.42 12.81 23.78
CA ARG A 313 -15.69 13.48 24.13
C ARG A 313 -16.91 12.69 23.64
N LEU A 314 -17.76 12.24 24.57
CA LEU A 314 -19.00 11.50 24.30
C LEU A 314 -20.22 12.39 24.56
N HIS A 315 -21.06 12.54 23.56
CA HIS A 315 -22.45 12.98 23.68
C HIS A 315 -23.31 11.76 24.03
N TYR A 316 -24.06 11.86 25.13
CA TYR A 316 -24.76 10.72 25.71
C TYR A 316 -26.23 11.06 26.01
N ARG A 317 -27.09 10.03 26.07
CA ARG A 317 -28.42 10.09 26.72
C ARG A 317 -28.47 9.17 27.95
N LEU A 318 -29.00 9.65 29.06
CA LEU A 318 -29.07 8.89 30.31
C LEU A 318 -30.08 7.73 30.18
N GLN A 319 -29.63 6.51 30.47
CA GLN A 319 -30.48 5.31 30.48
C GLN A 319 -30.75 4.85 31.91
N THR A 320 -29.73 4.79 32.78
CA THR A 320 -29.90 4.58 34.24
C THR A 320 -28.86 5.37 35.03
N GLY A 321 -29.16 5.74 36.28
CA GLY A 321 -28.27 6.49 37.16
C GLY A 321 -28.86 7.83 37.62
N ARG A 322 -28.00 8.82 37.89
CA ARG A 322 -28.38 10.21 38.20
C ARG A 322 -27.49 11.20 37.45
N GLY A 323 -28.04 12.36 37.15
CA GLY A 323 -27.39 13.44 36.39
C GLY A 323 -28.26 13.93 35.23
N PRO A 324 -27.73 14.83 34.38
CA PRO A 324 -28.43 15.38 33.23
C PRO A 324 -28.90 14.28 32.26
N PRO A 325 -30.10 14.42 31.64
CA PRO A 325 -30.69 13.40 30.77
C PRO A 325 -29.97 13.28 29.41
N GLU A 326 -29.26 14.32 28.98
CA GLU A 326 -28.45 14.36 27.76
C GLU A 326 -27.26 15.31 28.01
N GLY A 327 -26.14 15.17 27.28
CA GLY A 327 -25.00 16.11 27.37
C GLY A 327 -23.63 15.54 27.03
N TRP A 328 -22.57 16.34 27.20
CA TRP A 328 -21.20 16.03 26.76
C TRP A 328 -20.21 15.75 27.89
N ILE A 329 -19.84 14.48 28.07
CA ILE A 329 -18.79 14.03 29.01
C ILE A 329 -17.45 13.80 28.31
N SER A 330 -16.39 13.61 29.12
CA SER A 330 -15.12 13.06 28.65
C SER A 330 -15.01 11.60 29.06
N VAL A 331 -14.67 10.71 28.12
CA VAL A 331 -14.49 9.27 28.40
C VAL A 331 -13.16 8.98 29.10
N ARG A 332 -12.16 9.86 28.94
CA ARG A 332 -10.84 9.76 29.58
C ARG A 332 -10.31 11.16 29.96
N VAL A 333 -9.60 11.26 31.08
CA VAL A 333 -8.89 12.48 31.52
C VAL A 333 -7.56 12.09 32.17
N SER A 334 -6.46 12.71 31.74
CA SER A 334 -5.11 12.49 32.30
C SER A 334 -4.69 11.01 32.40
N GLY A 335 -5.08 10.20 31.40
CA GLY A 335 -4.80 8.76 31.37
C GLY A 335 -5.67 7.89 32.31
N LYS A 336 -6.63 8.48 33.04
CA LYS A 336 -7.66 7.75 33.77
C LYS A 336 -8.95 7.69 32.96
N GLU A 337 -9.58 6.53 32.91
CA GLU A 337 -10.88 6.35 32.25
C GLU A 337 -12.01 6.82 33.17
N LEU A 338 -13.04 7.39 32.56
CA LEU A 338 -14.20 7.99 33.21
C LEU A 338 -15.51 7.35 32.75
N ALA A 339 -15.55 6.88 31.51
CA ALA A 339 -16.61 6.04 30.97
C ALA A 339 -15.97 4.89 30.16
N VAL A 340 -16.58 3.71 30.21
CA VAL A 340 -16.18 2.52 29.44
C VAL A 340 -17.38 2.02 28.67
N CYS A 341 -17.24 1.77 27.37
CA CYS A 341 -18.33 1.22 26.57
C CYS A 341 -18.62 -0.23 26.98
N GLN A 342 -19.81 -0.48 27.51
CA GLN A 342 -20.42 -1.80 27.58
C GLN A 342 -21.05 -2.10 26.22
N PHE A 343 -20.21 -2.41 25.23
CA PHE A 343 -20.67 -2.80 23.90
C PHE A 343 -21.60 -4.03 23.96
N ALA A 344 -22.50 -4.13 22.97
CA ALA A 344 -23.30 -5.32 22.72
C ALA A 344 -22.43 -6.58 22.44
N ASP A 345 -21.15 -6.39 22.12
CA ASP A 345 -20.10 -7.39 22.09
C ASP A 345 -19.71 -7.85 23.51
N GLY A 346 -20.64 -8.50 24.21
CA GLY A 346 -20.26 -9.56 25.14
C GLY A 346 -19.49 -10.65 24.39
N PRO A 347 -18.75 -11.55 25.09
CA PRO A 347 -18.19 -12.73 24.43
C PRO A 347 -19.34 -13.47 23.72
N PRO A 348 -19.21 -13.78 22.41
CA PRO A 348 -20.36 -14.08 21.55
C PRO A 348 -21.23 -15.16 22.18
N THR A 349 -22.49 -14.80 22.49
CA THR A 349 -23.48 -15.71 23.09
C THR A 349 -24.19 -16.56 22.05
N GLY A 350 -23.84 -16.40 20.76
CA GLY A 350 -24.10 -17.37 19.71
C GLY A 350 -22.98 -18.43 19.63
N PRO A 351 -23.03 -19.35 18.64
CA PRO A 351 -21.94 -20.27 18.39
C PRO A 351 -20.65 -19.53 17.98
N LEU A 352 -19.50 -20.19 18.14
CA LEU A 352 -18.23 -19.69 17.60
C LEU A 352 -18.33 -19.56 16.06
N PRO A 353 -17.62 -18.59 15.44
CA PRO A 353 -17.60 -18.46 13.99
C PRO A 353 -17.02 -19.72 13.33
N LYS A 354 -17.62 -20.20 12.23
CA LYS A 354 -17.22 -21.46 11.53
C LYS A 354 -15.72 -21.66 11.33
N TRP A 355 -14.94 -20.59 11.12
CA TRP A 355 -13.50 -20.67 10.95
C TRP A 355 -12.75 -21.27 12.16
N THR A 356 -13.34 -21.24 13.38
CA THR A 356 -12.74 -21.88 14.56
C THR A 356 -12.73 -23.39 14.45
N GLU A 357 -13.75 -24.00 13.82
CA GLU A 357 -13.82 -25.44 13.54
C GLU A 357 -12.73 -25.84 12.53
N GLU A 358 -12.57 -25.03 11.47
CA GLU A 358 -11.57 -25.21 10.43
C GLU A 358 -10.13 -25.09 10.98
N SER A 359 -9.90 -24.14 11.89
CA SER A 359 -8.64 -24.00 12.62
C SER A 359 -8.40 -25.14 13.60
N ALA A 360 -9.42 -25.57 14.37
CA ALA A 360 -9.31 -26.67 15.32
C ALA A 360 -8.94 -28.00 14.63
N GLU A 361 -9.54 -28.30 13.47
CA GLU A 361 -9.18 -29.48 12.66
C GLU A 361 -7.77 -29.33 12.05
N LYS A 362 -7.36 -28.14 11.57
CA LYS A 362 -5.97 -27.92 11.13
C LYS A 362 -4.97 -28.18 12.27
N MET A 363 -5.25 -27.70 13.47
CA MET A 363 -4.39 -27.91 14.64
C MET A 363 -4.46 -29.36 15.17
N GLN A 364 -5.59 -30.05 15.02
CA GLN A 364 -5.67 -31.49 15.26
C GLN A 364 -4.81 -32.27 14.27
N ALA A 365 -4.92 -31.99 12.98
CA ALA A 365 -4.11 -32.60 11.92
C ALA A 365 -2.60 -32.34 12.13
N PHE A 366 -2.20 -31.14 12.55
CA PHE A 366 -0.82 -30.81 12.93
C PHE A 366 -0.31 -31.67 14.10
N ARG A 367 -1.05 -31.74 15.22
CA ARG A 367 -0.72 -32.61 16.37
C ARG A 367 -0.59 -34.09 16.00
N GLU A 368 -1.49 -34.57 15.12
CA GLU A 368 -1.52 -35.94 14.62
C GLU A 368 -0.49 -36.20 13.50
N LYS A 369 0.29 -35.18 13.10
CA LYS A 369 1.23 -35.19 11.97
C LYS A 369 0.60 -35.67 10.65
N ARG A 370 -0.68 -35.39 10.43
CA ARG A 370 -1.40 -35.72 9.20
C ARG A 370 -0.86 -34.90 8.01
N LYS A 371 -0.80 -35.54 6.85
CA LYS A 371 -0.49 -34.89 5.55
C LYS A 371 -1.71 -34.11 5.07
N ILE A 372 -1.60 -32.79 4.96
CA ILE A 372 -2.63 -31.93 4.35
C ILE A 372 -2.15 -31.43 2.99
N LEU A 373 -2.75 -31.98 1.93
CA LEU A 373 -2.58 -31.46 0.56
C LEU A 373 -3.59 -30.34 0.29
N PRO A 374 -3.34 -29.43 -0.67
CA PRO A 374 -4.29 -28.38 -1.01
C PRO A 374 -5.65 -28.98 -1.43
N PRO A 375 -6.76 -28.67 -0.74
CA PRO A 375 -8.07 -29.18 -1.11
C PRO A 375 -8.55 -28.56 -2.42
N PRO A 376 -9.42 -29.23 -3.20
CA PRO A 376 -10.13 -28.58 -4.30
C PRO A 376 -10.85 -27.33 -3.79
N VAL A 377 -10.76 -26.23 -4.54
CA VAL A 377 -11.48 -24.98 -4.25
C VAL A 377 -12.15 -24.47 -5.52
N GLU A 378 -13.32 -23.88 -5.34
CA GLU A 378 -14.05 -23.22 -6.41
C GLU A 378 -13.48 -21.82 -6.63
N THR A 379 -13.26 -21.44 -7.89
CA THR A 379 -12.88 -20.08 -8.27
C THR A 379 -14.03 -19.12 -7.92
N PRO A 380 -13.83 -18.10 -7.07
CA PRO A 380 -14.86 -17.11 -6.76
C PRO A 380 -15.49 -16.50 -8.01
N ALA A 381 -16.81 -16.26 -7.99
CA ALA A 381 -17.56 -15.81 -9.16
C ALA A 381 -16.96 -14.55 -9.84
N ARG A 382 -16.42 -13.62 -9.05
CA ARG A 382 -15.71 -12.40 -9.49
C ARG A 382 -14.44 -12.66 -10.32
N LEU A 383 -13.91 -13.89 -10.32
CA LEU A 383 -12.67 -14.30 -11.00
C LEU A 383 -12.91 -15.26 -12.18
N LEU A 384 -14.11 -15.79 -12.38
CA LEU A 384 -14.38 -16.84 -13.40
C LEU A 384 -14.00 -16.45 -14.83
N ASN A 385 -14.04 -15.15 -15.15
CA ASN A 385 -13.67 -14.60 -16.46
C ASN A 385 -12.45 -13.64 -16.37
N ALA A 386 -11.69 -13.66 -15.27
CA ALA A 386 -10.57 -12.76 -15.03
C ALA A 386 -9.22 -13.50 -15.11
N ASN A 387 -8.31 -13.03 -15.96
CA ASN A 387 -6.92 -13.46 -15.97
C ASN A 387 -6.08 -12.48 -15.13
N PRO A 388 -5.54 -12.86 -13.95
CA PRO A 388 -4.82 -11.95 -13.05
C PRO A 388 -3.67 -11.17 -13.71
N ARG A 389 -3.06 -11.74 -14.75
CA ARG A 389 -1.94 -11.15 -15.50
C ARG A 389 -2.37 -10.03 -16.47
N GLU A 390 -3.66 -9.94 -16.77
CA GLU A 390 -4.24 -9.02 -17.77
C GLU A 390 -5.22 -8.01 -17.14
N MET A 391 -5.57 -8.14 -15.85
CA MET A 391 -6.51 -7.24 -15.17
C MET A 391 -6.04 -5.78 -15.05
N LEU A 392 -4.73 -5.51 -15.22
CA LEU A 392 -4.14 -4.17 -15.05
C LEU A 392 -3.23 -3.80 -16.23
N PRO A 393 -3.30 -2.56 -16.76
CA PRO A 393 -2.45 -2.10 -17.86
C PRO A 393 -0.97 -2.03 -17.45
N PRO A 394 0.00 -2.12 -18.39
CA PRO A 394 1.42 -2.21 -18.06
C PRO A 394 1.92 -1.08 -17.13
N PHE A 395 2.60 -1.45 -16.05
CA PHE A 395 3.14 -0.50 -15.07
C PHE A 395 4.09 0.52 -15.73
N LYS A 396 3.83 1.81 -15.49
CA LYS A 396 4.65 2.94 -15.92
C LYS A 396 5.27 3.61 -14.69
N ARG A 397 6.60 3.77 -14.69
CA ARG A 397 7.26 4.62 -13.68
C ARG A 397 6.94 6.09 -13.89
N LEU A 398 6.66 6.81 -12.81
CA LEU A 398 6.37 8.24 -12.82
C LEU A 398 7.53 9.02 -12.16
N GLY A 399 7.93 10.13 -12.78
CA GLY A 399 8.89 11.06 -12.18
C GLY A 399 8.26 11.95 -11.10
N PRO A 400 9.05 12.61 -10.23
CA PRO A 400 8.54 13.47 -9.16
C PRO A 400 7.62 14.63 -9.61
N LYS A 401 7.70 15.05 -10.88
CA LYS A 401 6.76 16.00 -11.47
C LYS A 401 5.43 15.32 -11.83
N GLU A 402 5.49 14.22 -12.57
CA GLU A 402 4.29 13.46 -12.98
C GLU A 402 3.51 12.99 -11.75
N MET A 403 4.20 12.54 -10.68
CA MET A 403 3.55 12.19 -9.42
C MET A 403 2.80 13.36 -8.78
N ALA A 404 3.37 14.57 -8.79
CA ALA A 404 2.69 15.76 -8.27
C ALA A 404 1.43 16.12 -9.07
N GLU A 405 1.45 15.91 -10.39
CA GLU A 405 0.33 16.22 -11.30
C GLU A 405 -0.76 15.12 -11.26
N MET A 406 -0.37 13.86 -11.04
CA MET A 406 -1.23 12.68 -11.17
C MET A 406 -1.78 12.13 -9.84
N SER A 407 -1.08 12.29 -8.71
CA SER A 407 -1.54 11.72 -7.42
C SER A 407 -2.81 12.39 -6.87
N VAL A 408 -3.10 13.63 -7.29
CA VAL A 408 -4.32 14.36 -6.91
C VAL A 408 -5.54 14.01 -7.78
N GLN A 409 -5.37 13.18 -8.81
CA GLN A 409 -6.44 12.86 -9.75
C GLN A 409 -7.28 11.68 -9.25
N ASN A 410 -8.60 11.88 -9.12
CA ASN A 410 -9.53 10.77 -8.93
C ASN A 410 -10.02 10.25 -10.30
N LEU A 411 -9.15 9.47 -10.96
CA LEU A 411 -9.49 8.72 -12.18
C LEU A 411 -10.13 7.37 -11.81
N PRO A 412 -11.02 6.82 -12.65
CA PRO A 412 -11.59 5.49 -12.41
C PRO A 412 -10.53 4.40 -12.27
N GLY A 413 -10.76 3.48 -11.34
CA GLY A 413 -9.91 2.31 -11.13
C GLY A 413 -10.05 1.27 -12.23
N HIS A 414 -8.99 0.50 -12.47
CA HIS A 414 -8.93 -0.44 -13.59
C HIS A 414 -9.78 -1.71 -13.36
N PHE A 415 -10.05 -2.10 -12.12
CA PHE A 415 -10.85 -3.29 -11.83
C PHE A 415 -12.35 -3.00 -11.86
N SER A 416 -12.81 -1.95 -11.17
CA SER A 416 -14.24 -1.62 -11.08
C SER A 416 -14.70 -0.61 -12.12
N GLY A 417 -13.81 0.20 -12.70
CA GLY A 417 -14.21 1.33 -13.55
C GLY A 417 -15.00 2.42 -12.81
N LEU A 418 -15.01 2.42 -11.47
CA LEU A 418 -15.57 3.48 -10.63
C LEU A 418 -14.45 4.43 -10.20
N LYS A 419 -14.80 5.69 -9.93
CA LYS A 419 -13.98 6.53 -9.03
C LYS A 419 -14.00 5.91 -7.64
N PHE A 420 -12.93 6.07 -6.88
CA PHE A 420 -12.76 5.44 -5.57
C PHE A 420 -12.03 6.36 -4.59
N PRO A 421 -12.28 6.24 -3.28
CA PRO A 421 -11.62 7.03 -2.25
C PRO A 421 -10.16 6.60 -2.07
N HIS A 422 -9.23 7.56 -2.00
CA HIS A 422 -7.79 7.30 -1.79
C HIS A 422 -7.17 8.18 -0.70
N ASN A 423 -8.00 8.81 0.14
CA ASN A 423 -7.64 9.47 1.41
C ASN A 423 -8.79 9.33 2.42
N VAL A 424 -8.60 9.76 3.67
CA VAL A 424 -9.57 9.55 4.76
C VAL A 424 -10.85 10.40 4.57
N GLU A 425 -10.72 11.59 4.01
CA GLU A 425 -11.85 12.47 3.68
C GLU A 425 -12.77 11.81 2.66
N GLN A 426 -12.20 11.33 1.54
CA GLN A 426 -12.97 10.63 0.51
C GLN A 426 -13.59 9.32 1.04
N LEU A 427 -12.92 8.58 1.94
CA LEU A 427 -13.49 7.37 2.56
C LEU A 427 -14.78 7.66 3.34
N LYS A 428 -14.95 8.88 3.83
CA LYS A 428 -16.19 9.35 4.45
C LYS A 428 -17.16 9.93 3.42
N ASP A 429 -16.68 10.86 2.60
CA ASP A 429 -17.51 11.76 1.80
C ASP A 429 -18.09 11.08 0.53
N PHE A 430 -17.53 9.96 0.08
CA PHE A 430 -18.13 9.14 -0.99
C PHE A 430 -19.48 8.50 -0.58
N GLY A 431 -19.73 8.36 0.72
CA GLY A 431 -21.05 8.05 1.27
C GLY A 431 -21.62 6.64 1.01
N PRO A 432 -22.78 6.31 1.62
CA PRO A 432 -23.33 4.95 1.63
C PRO A 432 -23.70 4.39 0.25
N SER A 433 -24.09 5.28 -0.67
CA SER A 433 -24.43 4.94 -2.06
C SER A 433 -23.22 4.41 -2.83
N TRP A 434 -22.03 5.01 -2.65
CA TRP A 434 -20.81 4.48 -3.26
C TRP A 434 -20.41 3.13 -2.67
N TYR A 435 -20.40 2.96 -1.35
CA TYR A 435 -20.06 1.68 -0.73
C TYR A 435 -21.00 0.55 -1.22
N THR A 436 -22.30 0.85 -1.37
CA THR A 436 -23.27 -0.06 -1.98
C THR A 436 -22.88 -0.42 -3.42
N GLN A 437 -22.68 0.58 -4.29
CA GLN A 437 -22.31 0.37 -5.69
C GLN A 437 -20.98 -0.39 -5.83
N ALA A 438 -19.98 -0.05 -5.03
CA ALA A 438 -18.65 -0.65 -5.04
C ALA A 438 -18.72 -2.14 -4.63
N PHE A 439 -19.37 -2.46 -3.51
CA PHE A 439 -19.46 -3.84 -3.02
C PHE A 439 -20.40 -4.71 -3.89
N HIS A 440 -21.48 -4.16 -4.45
CA HIS A 440 -22.29 -4.86 -5.45
C HIS A 440 -21.48 -5.16 -6.72
N LYS A 441 -20.75 -4.18 -7.26
CA LYS A 441 -19.95 -4.36 -8.48
C LYS A 441 -18.75 -5.29 -8.29
N PHE A 442 -18.24 -5.38 -7.06
CA PHE A 442 -17.15 -6.28 -6.67
C PHE A 442 -17.63 -7.68 -6.22
N GLY A 443 -18.94 -7.86 -6.01
CA GLY A 443 -19.57 -9.14 -5.66
C GLY A 443 -19.44 -9.54 -4.18
N THR A 444 -19.33 -8.59 -3.27
CA THR A 444 -19.08 -8.78 -1.82
C THR A 444 -20.26 -8.40 -0.92
N LEU A 445 -21.28 -7.74 -1.49
CA LEU A 445 -22.55 -7.40 -0.85
C LEU A 445 -23.69 -8.08 -1.63
N PRO A 446 -24.67 -8.73 -0.97
CA PRO A 446 -25.86 -9.27 -1.64
C PRO A 446 -26.67 -8.19 -2.36
N LEU A 447 -27.21 -8.51 -3.53
CA LEU A 447 -27.94 -7.56 -4.40
C LEU A 447 -29.23 -7.01 -3.76
N ASP A 448 -29.79 -7.72 -2.78
CA ASP A 448 -30.99 -7.32 -2.04
C ASP A 448 -30.68 -6.52 -0.76
N ASN A 449 -29.40 -6.21 -0.50
CA ASN A 449 -28.92 -5.46 0.64
C ASN A 449 -28.18 -4.18 0.18
N SER A 450 -28.00 -3.21 1.07
CA SER A 450 -27.30 -1.95 0.79
C SER A 450 -26.56 -1.44 2.02
N VAL A 451 -25.58 -0.56 1.84
CA VAL A 451 -25.00 0.24 2.91
C VAL A 451 -25.88 1.49 3.09
N VAL A 452 -26.44 1.67 4.28
CA VAL A 452 -27.35 2.79 4.60
C VAL A 452 -26.67 3.93 5.34
N LYS A 453 -25.56 3.66 6.03
CA LYS A 453 -24.79 4.67 6.77
C LYS A 453 -23.30 4.33 6.79
N VAL A 454 -22.46 5.32 6.52
CA VAL A 454 -21.06 5.32 6.96
C VAL A 454 -21.09 5.89 8.38
N VAL A 455 -20.85 5.05 9.38
CA VAL A 455 -21.04 5.39 10.80
C VAL A 455 -19.82 6.15 11.32
N HIS A 456 -18.63 5.68 11.00
CA HIS A 456 -17.36 6.23 11.47
C HIS A 456 -16.24 5.94 10.46
N VAL A 457 -15.30 6.87 10.33
CA VAL A 457 -14.04 6.69 9.58
C VAL A 457 -12.92 7.35 10.39
N GLU A 458 -11.85 6.61 10.68
CA GLU A 458 -10.71 7.05 11.50
C GLU A 458 -9.40 6.63 10.85
N GLN A 459 -8.54 7.59 10.48
CA GLN A 459 -7.18 7.30 10.03
C GLN A 459 -6.30 6.91 11.23
N LEU A 460 -5.62 5.77 11.11
CA LEU A 460 -4.74 5.24 12.14
C LEU A 460 -3.45 6.07 12.27
N PRO A 461 -2.86 6.14 13.48
CA PRO A 461 -1.58 6.84 13.67
C PRO A 461 -0.46 6.20 12.85
N HIS A 462 0.27 7.00 12.07
CA HIS A 462 1.44 6.57 11.30
C HIS A 462 2.76 6.67 12.11
N SER A 463 2.73 7.28 13.29
CA SER A 463 3.85 7.54 14.19
C SER A 463 3.42 7.37 15.66
N GLY A 464 4.38 7.19 16.57
CA GLY A 464 4.12 6.80 17.96
C GLY A 464 4.31 5.31 18.24
N PHE A 465 4.11 4.93 19.50
CA PHE A 465 4.24 3.56 19.99
C PHE A 465 3.36 2.58 19.18
N ASP A 466 2.05 2.84 19.15
CA ASP A 466 1.03 2.06 18.43
C ASP A 466 0.84 2.52 16.97
N ALA A 467 1.91 3.00 16.32
CA ALA A 467 1.88 3.35 14.92
C ALA A 467 1.51 2.14 14.04
N ALA A 468 0.48 2.29 13.19
CA ALA A 468 0.09 1.29 12.20
C ALA A 468 1.06 1.25 10.99
N GLY A 469 1.64 2.41 10.64
CA GLY A 469 2.82 2.60 9.78
C GLY A 469 2.85 1.91 8.40
N GLY A 470 4.03 1.97 7.76
CA GLY A 470 4.35 1.16 6.58
C GLY A 470 4.06 1.80 5.21
N ALA A 471 3.50 1.01 4.30
CA ALA A 471 3.50 1.26 2.85
C ALA A 471 2.49 2.32 2.35
N GLY A 472 1.50 2.66 3.17
CA GLY A 472 0.43 3.60 2.86
C GLY A 472 -0.29 4.01 4.14
N HIS A 473 -1.24 4.93 4.00
CA HIS A 473 -2.18 5.26 5.08
C HIS A 473 -3.18 4.13 5.31
N LYS A 474 -3.74 4.11 6.52
CA LYS A 474 -4.62 3.05 7.02
C LYS A 474 -5.76 3.67 7.79
N ALA A 475 -6.98 3.15 7.66
CA ALA A 475 -8.14 3.64 8.42
C ALA A 475 -9.04 2.49 8.89
N PHE A 476 -9.76 2.71 10.00
CA PHE A 476 -10.97 1.96 10.32
C PHE A 476 -12.18 2.62 9.69
N ILE A 477 -13.14 1.80 9.26
CA ILE A 477 -14.43 2.23 8.70
C ILE A 477 -15.50 1.37 9.38
N ASP A 478 -16.49 2.00 10.01
CA ASP A 478 -17.66 1.29 10.51
C ASP A 478 -18.87 1.65 9.63
N LEU A 479 -19.55 0.63 9.10
CA LEU A 479 -20.70 0.72 8.19
C LEU A 479 -21.96 0.11 8.82
N GLN A 480 -23.11 0.60 8.39
CA GLN A 480 -24.42 0.02 8.67
C GLN A 480 -25.06 -0.48 7.36
N TYR A 481 -25.52 -1.73 7.36
CA TYR A 481 -26.26 -2.33 6.25
C TYR A 481 -27.78 -2.22 6.46
N ALA A 482 -28.56 -2.25 5.38
CA ALA A 482 -30.03 -2.24 5.43
C ALA A 482 -30.61 -3.51 6.08
N LYS A 483 -30.00 -4.66 5.77
CA LYS A 483 -30.30 -5.97 6.35
C LYS A 483 -29.09 -6.49 7.12
N PRO A 484 -29.23 -6.95 8.37
CA PRO A 484 -28.20 -7.72 9.04
C PRO A 484 -27.91 -9.02 8.28
N ASP A 485 -26.64 -9.33 8.09
CA ASP A 485 -26.16 -10.57 7.46
C ASP A 485 -24.94 -11.06 8.26
N PRO A 486 -24.93 -12.29 8.81
CA PRO A 486 -23.80 -12.80 9.58
C PRO A 486 -22.50 -12.96 8.76
N ASN A 487 -22.57 -12.84 7.43
CA ASN A 487 -21.43 -12.86 6.53
C ASN A 487 -20.86 -11.46 6.24
N LEU A 488 -21.49 -10.38 6.71
CA LEU A 488 -21.08 -9.00 6.47
C LEU A 488 -20.52 -8.34 7.74
N HIS A 489 -19.21 -8.05 7.71
CA HIS A 489 -18.53 -7.29 8.75
C HIS A 489 -18.94 -5.82 8.66
N THR A 490 -19.56 -5.29 9.72
CA THR A 490 -19.84 -3.86 9.87
C THR A 490 -18.58 -3.04 10.13
N LYS A 491 -17.56 -3.65 10.75
CA LYS A 491 -16.27 -3.01 11.01
C LYS A 491 -15.22 -3.47 9.98
N LEU A 492 -14.70 -2.52 9.22
CA LEU A 492 -13.77 -2.72 8.11
C LEU A 492 -12.45 -1.97 8.34
N PHE A 493 -11.43 -2.38 7.61
CA PHE A 493 -10.11 -1.75 7.57
C PHE A 493 -9.80 -1.38 6.11
N ALA A 494 -9.34 -0.15 5.90
CA ALA A 494 -8.87 0.33 4.60
C ALA A 494 -7.37 0.62 4.60
N LYS A 495 -6.71 0.30 3.49
CA LYS A 495 -5.35 0.73 3.14
C LYS A 495 -5.41 1.52 1.83
N TYR A 496 -4.74 2.66 1.80
CA TYR A 496 -4.74 3.62 0.69
C TYR A 496 -3.38 4.34 0.66
N PRO A 497 -2.99 5.02 -0.42
CA PRO A 497 -1.64 5.52 -0.55
C PRO A 497 -1.29 6.62 0.46
N TRP A 498 0.01 6.81 0.69
CA TRP A 498 0.53 8.07 1.20
C TRP A 498 0.14 9.22 0.27
N ASP A 499 -0.35 10.34 0.82
CA ASP A 499 -0.37 11.60 0.07
C ASP A 499 1.07 12.02 -0.28
N TYR A 500 1.21 12.65 -1.45
CA TYR A 500 2.48 13.09 -2.00
C TYR A 500 2.95 14.43 -1.41
N PHE A 501 2.04 15.21 -0.81
CA PHE A 501 2.32 16.57 -0.33
C PHE A 501 2.40 16.70 1.20
N GLU A 502 1.77 15.80 1.96
CA GLU A 502 1.73 15.79 3.43
C GLU A 502 3.09 15.89 4.14
N SER A 503 4.11 15.15 3.67
CA SER A 503 5.46 15.18 4.24
C SER A 503 6.52 14.63 3.28
N GLU A 504 7.79 14.99 3.48
CA GLU A 504 8.91 14.37 2.76
C GLU A 504 9.04 12.86 3.05
N THR A 505 8.44 12.34 4.13
CA THR A 505 8.40 10.89 4.43
C THR A 505 7.34 10.21 3.57
N GLY A 506 6.09 10.70 3.57
CA GLY A 506 5.01 10.19 2.74
C GLY A 506 5.36 10.25 1.25
N LYS A 507 5.79 11.42 0.79
CA LYS A 507 6.37 11.66 -0.55
C LYS A 507 7.46 10.64 -0.92
N ARG A 508 8.42 10.36 -0.02
CA ARG A 508 9.47 9.36 -0.25
C ARG A 508 8.89 7.96 -0.41
N TYR A 509 8.01 7.52 0.50
CA TYR A 509 7.37 6.21 0.38
C TYR A 509 6.52 6.10 -0.89
N ARG A 510 5.76 7.14 -1.21
CA ARG A 510 4.91 7.25 -2.41
C ARG A 510 5.72 7.11 -3.70
N MET A 511 6.87 7.79 -3.80
CA MET A 511 7.82 7.58 -4.91
C MET A 511 8.38 6.15 -4.94
N GLN A 512 8.77 5.63 -3.78
CA GLN A 512 9.51 4.37 -3.63
C GLN A 512 8.65 3.12 -3.91
N ILE A 513 7.38 3.13 -3.48
CA ILE A 513 6.46 1.98 -3.45
C ILE A 513 5.55 1.95 -4.68
N SER A 514 5.05 3.12 -5.08
CA SER A 514 4.01 3.25 -6.11
C SER A 514 4.50 3.83 -7.44
N ALA A 515 5.51 4.72 -7.42
CA ALA A 515 6.00 5.40 -8.64
C ALA A 515 7.23 4.73 -9.28
N TYR A 516 8.08 4.08 -8.48
CA TYR A 516 9.30 3.40 -8.93
C TYR A 516 9.21 1.87 -8.86
N ALA A 517 8.34 1.35 -8.00
CA ALA A 517 7.91 -0.05 -7.93
C ALA A 517 6.39 -0.10 -8.13
N ASP A 518 5.84 -1.31 -8.23
CA ASP A 518 4.42 -1.58 -8.47
C ASP A 518 3.83 -2.42 -7.31
N MET A 519 4.25 -2.09 -6.08
CA MET A 519 4.01 -2.93 -4.91
C MET A 519 2.54 -2.96 -4.50
N ASP A 520 1.85 -1.83 -4.63
CA ASP A 520 0.43 -1.69 -4.31
C ASP A 520 -0.41 -2.60 -5.22
N SER A 521 -0.09 -2.67 -6.53
CA SER A 521 -0.73 -3.62 -7.46
C SER A 521 -0.55 -5.07 -7.03
N ALA A 522 0.63 -5.44 -6.52
CA ALA A 522 0.91 -6.83 -6.11
C ALA A 522 0.10 -7.23 -4.88
N GLU A 523 -0.04 -6.33 -3.89
CA GLU A 523 -0.87 -6.57 -2.70
C GLU A 523 -2.35 -6.68 -3.06
N LEU A 524 -2.87 -5.73 -3.86
CA LEU A 524 -4.27 -5.75 -4.30
C LEU A 524 -4.57 -6.99 -5.15
N LEU A 525 -3.74 -7.33 -6.14
CA LEU A 525 -3.93 -8.55 -6.94
C LEU A 525 -3.88 -9.81 -6.08
N THR A 526 -3.01 -9.87 -5.06
CA THR A 526 -2.97 -11.00 -4.13
C THR A 526 -4.26 -11.11 -3.32
N SER A 527 -4.78 -10.01 -2.79
CA SER A 527 -6.08 -10.00 -2.08
C SER A 527 -7.24 -10.39 -3.02
N ILE A 528 -7.29 -9.82 -4.23
CA ILE A 528 -8.34 -10.07 -5.23
C ILE A 528 -8.36 -11.55 -5.65
N CYS A 529 -7.19 -12.11 -5.97
CA CYS A 529 -7.07 -13.40 -6.65
C CYS A 529 -6.77 -14.58 -5.71
N CYS A 530 -6.05 -14.39 -4.60
CA CYS A 530 -5.52 -15.50 -3.80
C CYS A 530 -6.26 -15.77 -2.48
N GLU A 531 -7.26 -14.97 -2.11
CA GLU A 531 -8.07 -15.12 -0.87
C GLU A 531 -8.51 -16.57 -0.60
N HIS A 532 -8.98 -17.28 -1.63
CA HIS A 532 -9.48 -18.66 -1.59
C HIS A 532 -8.38 -19.73 -1.72
N LEU A 533 -7.11 -19.35 -1.90
CA LEU A 533 -6.00 -20.26 -2.20
C LEU A 533 -5.14 -20.59 -0.97
N PHE A 534 -5.14 -19.76 0.07
CA PHE A 534 -4.22 -19.88 1.20
C PHE A 534 -4.51 -21.06 2.17
N PRO A 535 -3.50 -21.62 2.86
CA PRO A 535 -3.66 -22.67 3.90
C PRO A 535 -4.02 -22.13 5.30
N PHE A 536 -4.23 -20.82 5.41
CA PHE A 536 -4.54 -20.08 6.63
C PHE A 536 -5.50 -18.93 6.30
N ARG A 537 -6.11 -18.32 7.33
CA ARG A 537 -7.02 -17.19 7.12
C ARG A 537 -6.28 -15.94 6.65
N ILE A 538 -6.94 -15.16 5.79
CA ILE A 538 -6.63 -13.75 5.54
C ILE A 538 -7.88 -12.90 5.85
N PRO A 539 -7.75 -11.57 6.05
CA PRO A 539 -8.92 -10.70 6.16
C PRO A 539 -9.82 -10.79 4.91
N LYS A 540 -11.12 -11.05 5.08
CA LYS A 540 -12.10 -11.09 3.96
C LYS A 540 -12.06 -9.79 3.17
N LEU A 541 -12.01 -9.90 1.86
CA LEU A 541 -12.02 -8.77 0.94
C LEU A 541 -13.43 -8.21 0.73
N TYR A 542 -13.57 -6.88 0.81
CA TYR A 542 -14.80 -6.15 0.50
C TYR A 542 -14.69 -5.35 -0.79
N PHE A 543 -13.58 -4.65 -1.01
CA PHE A 543 -13.31 -3.93 -2.25
C PHE A 543 -11.82 -3.73 -2.45
N ALA A 544 -11.34 -3.77 -3.69
CA ALA A 544 -9.99 -3.34 -4.05
C ALA A 544 -10.01 -2.70 -5.43
N ASP A 545 -9.38 -1.53 -5.57
CA ASP A 545 -9.13 -0.95 -6.90
C ASP A 545 -7.85 -0.09 -6.95
N ILE A 546 -7.29 0.04 -8.16
CA ILE A 546 -6.11 0.85 -8.46
C ILE A 546 -6.22 1.46 -9.85
N ASN A 547 -5.75 2.70 -9.98
CA ASN A 547 -5.46 3.30 -11.27
C ASN A 547 -3.93 3.48 -11.39
N ARG A 548 -3.29 2.79 -12.34
CA ARG A 548 -1.82 2.80 -12.54
C ARG A 548 -1.29 4.09 -13.20
N ASP A 549 -2.14 4.92 -13.80
CA ASP A 549 -1.74 6.24 -14.33
C ASP A 549 -1.60 7.28 -13.20
N THR A 550 -2.43 7.19 -12.16
CA THR A 550 -2.36 8.02 -10.94
C THR A 550 -1.53 7.40 -9.83
N THR A 551 -1.38 6.07 -9.88
CA THR A 551 -0.95 5.19 -8.78
C THR A 551 -1.84 5.24 -7.54
N ASN A 552 -3.01 5.89 -7.59
CA ASN A 552 -3.97 5.88 -6.49
C ASN A 552 -4.63 4.49 -6.38
N TYR A 553 -4.83 4.01 -5.16
CA TYR A 553 -5.45 2.73 -4.87
C TYR A 553 -6.29 2.77 -3.60
N VAL A 554 -7.12 1.75 -3.41
CA VAL A 554 -7.76 1.43 -2.14
C VAL A 554 -7.91 -0.09 -1.99
N LEU A 555 -7.70 -0.59 -0.78
CA LEU A 555 -7.94 -1.97 -0.36
C LEU A 555 -8.79 -1.93 0.91
N ILE A 556 -10.01 -2.49 0.87
CA ILE A 556 -10.98 -2.52 1.98
C ILE A 556 -11.27 -3.98 2.33
N VAL A 557 -10.99 -4.37 3.57
CA VAL A 557 -11.09 -5.74 4.11
C VAL A 557 -11.78 -5.76 5.48
N GLU A 558 -12.08 -6.94 6.03
CA GLU A 558 -12.56 -7.06 7.41
C GLU A 558 -11.57 -6.44 8.43
N ARG A 559 -12.09 -5.76 9.46
CA ARG A 559 -11.27 -5.33 10.60
C ARG A 559 -11.05 -6.52 11.53
N ILE A 560 -9.81 -7.00 11.65
CA ILE A 560 -9.45 -8.04 12.62
C ILE A 560 -9.74 -7.56 14.05
N PRO A 561 -10.54 -8.30 14.85
CA PRO A 561 -10.91 -7.92 16.20
C PRO A 561 -9.82 -8.33 17.20
N PHE A 562 -8.66 -7.68 17.12
CA PHE A 562 -7.52 -7.93 18.04
C PHE A 562 -7.93 -7.74 19.51
N GLY A 563 -7.60 -8.72 20.35
CA GLY A 563 -7.84 -8.67 21.79
C GLY A 563 -6.99 -7.61 22.50
N ARG A 564 -7.37 -7.26 23.73
CA ARG A 564 -6.66 -6.21 24.50
C ARG A 564 -5.23 -6.66 24.85
N ARG A 565 -4.26 -5.76 24.67
CA ARG A 565 -2.88 -5.87 25.18
C ARG A 565 -2.85 -5.46 26.66
N GLY A 566 -2.16 -6.23 27.49
CA GLY A 566 -1.96 -5.89 28.90
C GLY A 566 -1.10 -4.63 29.07
N LYS A 567 -1.32 -3.90 30.18
CA LYS A 567 -0.60 -2.66 30.50
C LYS A 567 0.93 -2.80 30.40
N VAL A 568 1.52 -2.05 29.48
CA VAL A 568 2.97 -1.94 29.31
C VAL A 568 3.55 -0.97 30.34
N VAL A 569 4.62 -1.37 31.04
CA VAL A 569 5.40 -0.52 31.94
C VAL A 569 6.89 -0.82 31.70
N LYS A 570 7.68 0.20 31.35
CA LYS A 570 9.13 0.07 31.07
C LYS A 570 9.47 -1.09 30.12
N GLY A 571 8.74 -1.18 28.99
CA GLY A 571 8.94 -2.20 27.96
C GLY A 571 8.53 -3.62 28.36
N LYS A 572 7.71 -3.81 29.40
CA LYS A 572 7.15 -5.13 29.76
C LYS A 572 5.65 -5.06 29.97
N ILE A 573 4.91 -6.09 29.55
CA ILE A 573 3.52 -6.28 29.98
C ILE A 573 3.52 -6.62 31.47
N THR A 574 2.71 -5.90 32.25
CA THR A 574 2.62 -6.03 33.72
C THR A 574 1.23 -6.47 34.20
N GLU A 575 0.29 -6.59 33.29
CA GLU A 575 -1.09 -7.01 33.51
C GLU A 575 -1.31 -8.27 32.68
N LYS A 576 -1.54 -9.42 33.33
CA LYS A 576 -1.95 -10.63 32.63
C LYS A 576 -3.43 -10.51 32.27
N ILE A 577 -3.76 -10.84 31.03
CA ILE A 577 -5.14 -10.96 30.55
C ILE A 577 -5.43 -12.46 30.37
N GLU A 578 -6.55 -12.93 30.92
CA GLU A 578 -7.03 -14.28 30.66
C GLU A 578 -7.79 -14.27 29.34
N ARG A 579 -7.47 -15.22 28.45
CA ARG A 579 -8.00 -15.30 27.09
C ARG A 579 -8.82 -16.57 26.91
N LYS A 580 -9.86 -16.50 26.07
CA LYS A 580 -10.63 -17.69 25.68
C LYS A 580 -10.00 -18.39 24.46
N PRO A 581 -10.25 -19.69 24.25
CA PRO A 581 -9.99 -20.32 22.96
C PRO A 581 -10.60 -19.51 21.82
N PHE A 582 -9.85 -19.40 20.72
CA PHE A 582 -10.17 -18.62 19.52
C PHE A 582 -10.33 -17.09 19.72
N GLU A 583 -10.03 -16.56 20.91
CA GLU A 583 -9.84 -15.12 21.10
C GLU A 583 -8.57 -14.67 20.36
N ILE A 584 -8.69 -13.67 19.49
CA ILE A 584 -7.56 -13.13 18.74
C ILE A 584 -6.62 -12.41 19.73
N LEU A 585 -5.34 -12.79 19.73
CA LEU A 585 -4.29 -12.15 20.51
C LEU A 585 -4.13 -10.66 20.12
N PRO A 586 -3.44 -9.84 20.93
CA PRO A 586 -3.30 -8.42 20.64
C PRO A 586 -2.51 -8.16 19.37
N VAL A 587 -2.71 -6.98 18.77
CA VAL A 587 -1.92 -6.53 17.62
C VAL A 587 -0.43 -6.51 17.99
N CYS A 588 0.36 -7.26 17.21
CA CYS A 588 1.80 -7.31 17.34
C CYS A 588 2.39 -6.04 16.72
N GLY A 589 3.27 -5.33 17.45
CA GLY A 589 3.83 -4.06 17.00
C GLY A 589 5.13 -4.23 16.22
N LYS A 590 5.33 -3.43 15.16
CA LYS A 590 6.55 -3.48 14.31
C LYS A 590 7.84 -3.30 15.12
N TYR A 591 8.67 -4.34 15.23
CA TYR A 591 9.87 -4.36 16.10
C TYR A 591 9.56 -4.00 17.56
N GLN A 592 8.46 -4.54 18.08
CA GLN A 592 8.07 -4.53 19.50
C GLN A 592 7.95 -5.95 20.04
N ASP A 593 8.68 -6.89 19.44
CA ASP A 593 8.66 -8.33 19.68
C ASP A 593 8.97 -8.71 21.15
N TYR A 594 9.69 -7.82 21.87
CA TYR A 594 9.90 -7.88 23.32
C TYR A 594 8.62 -7.73 24.18
N LEU A 595 7.46 -7.43 23.57
CA LEU A 595 6.14 -7.38 24.20
C LEU A 595 5.30 -8.65 23.96
N LEU A 596 5.77 -9.60 23.13
CA LEU A 596 5.03 -10.81 22.83
C LEU A 596 5.00 -11.73 24.06
N GLU A 597 3.83 -12.26 24.40
CA GLU A 597 3.63 -13.11 25.59
C GLU A 597 4.38 -14.44 25.47
N ASP A 598 4.50 -14.98 24.24
CA ASP A 598 5.35 -16.12 23.87
C ASP A 598 5.91 -15.89 22.45
N ALA A 599 7.05 -15.19 22.36
CA ALA A 599 7.71 -14.92 21.08
C ALA A 599 8.18 -16.20 20.34
N PRO A 600 8.79 -17.22 21.01
CA PRO A 600 9.15 -18.46 20.34
C PRO A 600 7.96 -19.13 19.63
N SER A 601 6.84 -19.38 20.31
CA SER A 601 5.68 -20.05 19.69
C SER A 601 5.12 -19.28 18.51
N ILE A 602 5.10 -17.94 18.58
CA ILE A 602 4.76 -17.07 17.45
C ILE A 602 5.69 -17.32 16.26
N TYR A 603 7.01 -17.30 16.46
CA TYR A 603 7.96 -17.53 15.37
C TYR A 603 7.88 -18.95 14.78
N PHE A 604 7.62 -19.98 15.59
CA PHE A 604 7.36 -21.34 15.11
C PHE A 604 6.08 -21.44 14.28
N ALA A 605 4.99 -20.78 14.67
CA ALA A 605 3.75 -20.76 13.90
C ALA A 605 3.89 -20.00 12.56
N LEU A 606 4.63 -18.88 12.54
CA LEU A 606 4.98 -18.18 11.29
C LEU A 606 5.77 -19.08 10.34
N PHE A 607 6.77 -19.83 10.84
CA PHE A 607 7.57 -20.74 10.01
C PHE A 607 6.78 -21.96 9.52
N ARG A 608 5.89 -22.51 10.34
CA ARG A 608 4.92 -23.55 9.96
C ARG A 608 4.06 -23.10 8.77
N GLU A 609 3.37 -21.97 8.90
CA GLU A 609 2.47 -21.52 7.83
C GLU A 609 3.21 -21.03 6.57
N MET A 610 4.44 -20.50 6.67
CA MET A 610 5.28 -20.26 5.49
C MET A 610 5.67 -21.56 4.77
N ALA A 611 5.86 -22.67 5.49
CA ALA A 611 6.11 -23.97 4.89
C ALA A 611 4.87 -24.54 4.19
N HIS A 612 3.67 -24.41 4.79
CA HIS A 612 2.40 -24.73 4.12
C HIS A 612 2.22 -23.88 2.85
N LEU A 613 2.47 -22.57 3.00
CA LEU A 613 2.85 -21.58 1.98
C LEU A 613 3.54 -22.18 0.74
N ALA A 614 4.83 -22.47 0.93
CA ALA A 614 5.70 -22.93 -0.12
C ALA A 614 5.29 -24.31 -0.67
N ALA A 615 4.83 -25.22 0.19
CA ALA A 615 4.46 -26.58 -0.18
C ALA A 615 3.26 -26.64 -1.14
N TRP A 616 2.24 -25.82 -0.89
CA TRP A 616 1.07 -25.75 -1.78
C TRP A 616 1.44 -25.14 -3.14
N ASP A 617 2.40 -24.21 -3.21
CA ASP A 617 2.90 -23.70 -4.50
C ASP A 617 3.69 -24.75 -5.29
N GLN A 618 4.44 -25.63 -4.62
CA GLN A 618 5.09 -26.78 -5.27
C GLN A 618 4.09 -27.74 -5.93
N GLN A 619 2.87 -27.81 -5.37
CA GLN A 619 1.71 -28.55 -5.89
C GLN A 619 0.86 -27.74 -6.91
N GLY A 620 1.33 -26.56 -7.35
CA GLY A 620 0.67 -25.75 -8.38
C GLY A 620 -0.52 -24.91 -7.89
N ARG A 621 -0.74 -24.79 -6.56
CA ARG A 621 -1.89 -24.09 -5.97
C ARG A 621 -2.10 -22.66 -6.48
N TYR A 622 -1.01 -21.96 -6.80
CA TYR A 622 -1.04 -20.56 -7.25
C TYR A 622 -0.72 -20.41 -8.75
N ASP A 623 -0.78 -21.49 -9.54
CA ASP A 623 -0.46 -21.45 -10.96
C ASP A 623 -1.50 -20.66 -11.79
N SER A 624 -2.72 -20.46 -11.28
CA SER A 624 -3.70 -19.51 -11.83
C SER A 624 -3.27 -18.04 -11.72
N PHE A 625 -2.34 -17.74 -10.79
CA PHE A 625 -1.83 -16.41 -10.49
C PHE A 625 -0.42 -16.22 -11.06
N PHE A 626 0.53 -17.05 -10.61
CA PHE A 626 1.93 -16.98 -11.04
C PHE A 626 2.21 -17.67 -12.38
N GLY A 627 1.28 -18.50 -12.91
CA GLY A 627 1.56 -19.47 -13.98
C GLY A 627 2.31 -20.70 -13.47
N PRO A 628 2.42 -21.78 -14.27
CA PRO A 628 3.09 -23.02 -13.85
C PRO A 628 4.54 -22.82 -13.41
N MET A 629 4.93 -23.45 -12.30
CA MET A 629 6.30 -23.41 -11.79
C MET A 629 7.26 -24.17 -12.74
N SER A 630 8.23 -23.48 -13.31
CA SER A 630 9.36 -24.11 -14.02
C SER A 630 10.20 -24.94 -13.03
N LYS A 631 10.19 -26.27 -13.17
CA LYS A 631 11.07 -27.16 -12.41
C LYS A 631 12.46 -27.21 -13.05
N TYR A 632 13.52 -27.27 -12.23
CA TYR A 632 14.90 -27.39 -12.68
C TYR A 632 15.80 -27.94 -11.56
N THR A 633 16.78 -28.77 -11.93
CA THR A 633 17.75 -29.37 -11.01
C THR A 633 18.98 -28.49 -10.79
N GLU A 634 19.74 -28.75 -9.72
CA GLU A 634 21.01 -28.08 -9.45
C GLU A 634 22.02 -28.22 -10.61
N GLN A 635 22.14 -29.40 -11.21
CA GLN A 635 23.05 -29.63 -12.32
C GLN A 635 22.67 -28.78 -13.54
N GLU A 636 21.37 -28.65 -13.85
CA GLU A 636 20.91 -27.76 -14.91
C GLU A 636 21.13 -26.28 -14.59
N TYR A 637 20.99 -25.86 -13.33
CA TYR A 637 21.27 -24.49 -12.92
C TYR A 637 22.78 -24.18 -13.05
N LEU A 638 23.64 -25.11 -12.61
CA LEU A 638 25.08 -25.03 -12.81
C LEU A 638 25.44 -24.90 -14.30
N ASP A 639 24.84 -25.71 -15.18
CA ASP A 639 25.12 -25.64 -16.62
C ASP A 639 24.55 -24.38 -17.30
N LYS A 640 23.27 -24.06 -17.05
CA LYS A 640 22.52 -23.04 -17.81
C LYS A 640 22.65 -21.63 -17.23
N VAL A 641 23.05 -21.49 -15.96
CA VAL A 641 23.16 -20.19 -15.27
C VAL A 641 24.59 -19.90 -14.80
N ILE A 642 25.32 -20.87 -14.24
CA ILE A 642 26.64 -20.63 -13.64
C ILE A 642 27.79 -20.77 -14.65
N ARG A 643 27.90 -21.90 -15.35
CA ARG A 643 29.00 -22.21 -16.29
C ARG A 643 29.02 -21.28 -17.52
N VAL A 644 27.90 -20.60 -17.81
CA VAL A 644 27.79 -19.56 -18.84
C VAL A 644 28.10 -18.13 -18.35
N ARG A 645 28.41 -17.93 -17.05
CA ARG A 645 28.79 -16.62 -16.50
C ARG A 645 30.05 -16.11 -17.21
N LYS A 646 29.96 -14.91 -17.79
CA LYS A 646 31.12 -14.23 -18.39
C LYS A 646 32.10 -13.83 -17.28
N PRO A 647 33.42 -14.04 -17.45
CA PRO A 647 34.43 -13.60 -16.49
C PRO A 647 34.27 -12.12 -16.15
N GLN A 648 34.37 -11.83 -14.86
CA GLN A 648 34.22 -10.49 -14.31
C GLN A 648 35.59 -9.79 -14.25
N LYS A 649 35.65 -8.48 -14.43
CA LYS A 649 36.94 -7.78 -14.27
C LYS A 649 37.39 -7.83 -12.81
N GLU A 650 38.66 -8.15 -12.54
CA GLU A 650 39.23 -8.20 -11.18
C GLU A 650 38.93 -6.93 -10.37
N LYS A 651 38.93 -5.77 -11.03
CA LYS A 651 38.54 -4.49 -10.43
C LYS A 651 37.14 -4.48 -9.77
N ARG A 652 36.22 -5.38 -10.17
CA ARG A 652 34.91 -5.49 -9.50
C ARG A 652 35.05 -5.97 -8.05
N ILE A 653 36.07 -6.79 -7.73
CA ILE A 653 36.43 -7.18 -6.36
C ILE A 653 36.75 -5.93 -5.54
N GLU A 654 37.64 -5.06 -6.04
CA GLU A 654 38.01 -3.79 -5.40
C GLU A 654 36.78 -2.92 -5.13
N VAL A 655 35.88 -2.80 -6.11
CA VAL A 655 34.63 -2.01 -6.00
C VAL A 655 33.66 -2.62 -4.98
N GLN A 656 33.47 -3.95 -4.97
CA GLN A 656 32.62 -4.64 -4.00
C GLN A 656 33.15 -4.48 -2.56
N LYS A 657 34.46 -4.69 -2.36
CA LYS A 657 35.10 -4.54 -1.04
C LYS A 657 35.03 -3.10 -0.53
N ASN A 658 35.35 -2.11 -1.37
CA ASN A 658 35.29 -0.69 -0.99
C ASN A 658 33.85 -0.20 -0.72
N GLY A 659 32.86 -0.68 -1.50
CA GLY A 659 31.44 -0.36 -1.28
C GLY A 659 30.92 -0.94 0.04
N CYS A 660 31.23 -2.22 0.30
CA CYS A 660 30.89 -2.91 1.54
C CYS A 660 31.51 -2.23 2.77
N LEU A 661 32.82 -1.93 2.72
CA LEU A 661 33.54 -1.24 3.79
C LEU A 661 32.87 0.11 4.15
N SER A 662 32.55 0.92 3.13
CA SER A 662 31.93 2.23 3.30
C SER A 662 30.50 2.17 3.89
N MET A 663 29.81 1.03 3.81
CA MET A 663 28.54 0.81 4.53
C MET A 663 28.80 0.40 5.99
N ILE A 664 29.66 -0.59 6.22
CA ILE A 664 29.89 -1.15 7.56
C ILE A 664 30.53 -0.13 8.52
N GLU A 665 31.46 0.70 8.02
CA GLU A 665 32.10 1.74 8.84
C GLU A 665 31.09 2.73 9.46
N LYS A 666 29.93 2.95 8.83
CA LYS A 666 28.85 3.79 9.36
C LYS A 666 28.12 3.13 10.52
N GLY A 667 27.81 1.85 10.40
CA GLY A 667 27.21 1.06 11.48
C GLY A 667 28.15 0.94 12.69
N ILE A 668 29.45 0.77 12.44
CA ILE A 668 30.47 0.69 13.50
C ILE A 668 30.70 2.06 14.17
N ASP A 669 30.77 3.16 13.41
CA ASP A 669 30.83 4.51 14.00
C ASP A 669 29.58 4.81 14.84
N PHE A 670 28.39 4.43 14.36
CA PHE A 670 27.15 4.57 15.10
C PHE A 670 27.17 3.77 16.43
N ALA A 671 27.54 2.50 16.38
CA ALA A 671 27.58 1.61 17.54
C ALA A 671 28.68 1.94 18.57
N LEU A 672 29.78 2.57 18.14
CA LEU A 672 30.88 2.96 19.04
C LEU A 672 30.78 4.41 19.54
N ASN A 673 30.42 5.36 18.67
CA ASN A 673 30.63 6.80 18.91
C ASN A 673 29.34 7.63 19.01
N VAL A 674 28.16 7.07 18.68
CA VAL A 674 26.89 7.82 18.62
C VAL A 674 25.81 7.24 19.55
N ALA A 675 25.60 5.93 19.46
CA ALA A 675 24.48 5.22 20.07
C ALA A 675 24.95 4.03 20.93
N SER A 676 26.20 4.03 21.39
CA SER A 676 26.81 2.91 22.13
C SER A 676 26.08 2.53 23.43
N GLN A 677 25.17 3.35 23.92
CA GLN A 677 24.26 3.05 25.02
C GLN A 677 23.13 2.06 24.66
N ILE A 678 22.67 1.99 23.40
CA ILE A 678 21.62 1.02 22.99
C ILE A 678 22.18 -0.36 22.62
N PHE A 679 23.46 -0.47 22.31
CA PHE A 679 24.10 -1.74 21.96
C PHE A 679 24.50 -2.55 23.21
N THR A 680 24.46 -3.87 23.10
CA THR A 680 24.96 -4.81 24.12
C THR A 680 26.49 -4.65 24.33
N PRO A 681 27.09 -5.22 25.39
CA PRO A 681 28.55 -5.26 25.54
C PRO A 681 29.29 -5.97 24.40
N ALA A 682 28.64 -6.89 23.68
CA ALA A 682 29.22 -7.58 22.52
C ALA A 682 29.07 -6.74 21.25
N GLY A 683 27.88 -6.23 20.94
CA GLY A 683 27.57 -5.43 19.74
C GLY A 683 28.26 -4.06 19.68
N LYS A 684 28.92 -3.61 20.76
CA LYS A 684 29.86 -2.47 20.76
C LYS A 684 31.30 -2.83 21.10
N ASN A 685 31.65 -4.11 21.08
CA ASN A 685 33.03 -4.52 21.29
C ASN A 685 33.85 -4.20 20.04
N LYS A 686 34.71 -3.17 20.12
CA LYS A 686 35.55 -2.72 18.99
C LYS A 686 36.35 -3.86 18.33
N GLY A 687 36.83 -4.85 19.09
CA GLY A 687 37.54 -6.01 18.55
C GLY A 687 36.63 -6.94 17.73
N LYS A 688 35.44 -7.26 18.25
CA LYS A 688 34.44 -8.06 17.52
C LYS A 688 33.92 -7.34 16.27
N LEU A 689 33.65 -6.03 16.36
CA LEU A 689 33.19 -5.22 15.23
C LEU A 689 34.27 -5.10 14.13
N GLU A 690 35.54 -4.93 14.50
CA GLU A 690 36.64 -4.91 13.54
C GLU A 690 36.84 -6.28 12.86
N LYS A 691 36.71 -7.39 13.61
CA LYS A 691 36.69 -8.75 13.05
C LYS A 691 35.56 -8.90 12.02
N MET A 692 34.31 -8.61 12.42
CA MET A 692 33.12 -8.66 11.55
C MET A 692 33.29 -7.82 10.28
N LYS A 693 33.84 -6.60 10.39
CA LYS A 693 34.11 -5.73 9.23
C LYS A 693 35.07 -6.40 8.24
N GLN A 694 36.15 -7.01 8.74
CA GLN A 694 37.14 -7.69 7.90
C GLN A 694 36.53 -8.91 7.21
N GLU A 695 35.77 -9.73 7.94
CA GLU A 695 35.11 -10.93 7.41
C GLU A 695 34.07 -10.61 6.33
N ILE A 696 33.16 -9.67 6.58
CA ILE A 696 32.14 -9.30 5.59
C ILE A 696 32.77 -8.63 4.37
N VAL A 697 33.82 -7.81 4.53
CA VAL A 697 34.57 -7.23 3.41
C VAL A 697 35.37 -8.29 2.63
N GLU A 698 35.79 -9.38 3.27
CA GLU A 698 36.37 -10.53 2.56
C GLU A 698 35.34 -11.27 1.71
N ILE A 699 34.14 -11.51 2.26
CA ILE A 699 33.02 -12.24 1.66
C ILE A 699 32.31 -11.44 0.55
N ALA A 700 32.30 -10.10 0.62
CA ALA A 700 31.54 -9.22 -0.28
C ALA A 700 31.63 -9.48 -1.81
N PRO A 701 32.76 -9.95 -2.39
CA PRO A 701 32.81 -10.34 -3.80
C PRO A 701 31.83 -11.47 -4.16
N TYR A 702 31.61 -12.40 -3.23
CA TYR A 702 30.88 -13.67 -3.42
C TYR A 702 29.37 -13.56 -3.18
N PHE A 703 28.82 -12.37 -2.88
CA PHE A 703 27.37 -12.22 -2.63
C PHE A 703 26.48 -12.65 -3.82
N GLU A 704 26.98 -12.58 -5.07
CA GLU A 704 26.26 -13.11 -6.26
C GLU A 704 26.42 -14.61 -6.46
N ASP A 705 27.40 -15.23 -5.81
CA ASP A 705 27.66 -16.67 -5.86
C ASP A 705 26.81 -17.36 -4.78
N ILE A 706 26.78 -16.77 -3.57
CA ILE A 706 25.84 -17.11 -2.49
C ILE A 706 24.39 -17.00 -2.97
N ARG A 707 23.97 -15.85 -3.54
CA ARG A 707 22.59 -15.70 -4.08
C ARG A 707 22.20 -16.77 -5.09
N ALA A 708 23.15 -17.23 -5.90
CA ALA A 708 22.90 -18.26 -6.90
C ALA A 708 22.90 -19.68 -6.31
N TYR A 709 23.61 -19.90 -5.20
CA TYR A 709 23.49 -21.11 -4.40
C TYR A 709 22.10 -21.24 -3.78
N LEU A 710 21.58 -20.16 -3.17
CA LEU A 710 20.24 -20.11 -2.58
C LEU A 710 19.12 -20.45 -3.59
N ALA A 711 19.36 -20.16 -4.87
CA ALA A 711 18.42 -20.34 -5.98
C ALA A 711 18.69 -21.57 -6.86
N ASN A 712 19.56 -22.50 -6.42
CA ASN A 712 20.14 -23.54 -7.28
C ASN A 712 19.16 -24.61 -7.81
N SER A 713 18.01 -24.83 -7.20
CA SER A 713 16.95 -25.69 -7.77
C SER A 713 15.56 -25.11 -7.56
N SER A 714 14.58 -25.62 -8.31
CA SER A 714 13.16 -25.27 -8.12
C SER A 714 12.62 -25.66 -6.74
N ASP A 715 13.29 -26.56 -6.04
CA ASP A 715 12.88 -27.09 -4.73
C ASP A 715 13.04 -26.05 -3.61
N TRP A 716 13.92 -25.07 -3.82
CA TRP A 716 14.13 -23.90 -2.96
C TRP A 716 13.28 -22.69 -3.36
N THR A 717 12.48 -22.79 -4.43
CA THR A 717 11.72 -21.67 -5.02
C THR A 717 10.22 -21.89 -4.87
N ALA A 718 9.52 -20.97 -4.20
CA ALA A 718 8.07 -21.06 -4.01
C ALA A 718 7.42 -19.69 -3.78
N ALA A 719 6.10 -19.63 -3.87
CA ALA A 719 5.28 -18.50 -3.45
C ALA A 719 5.52 -18.19 -1.97
N MET A 720 5.90 -16.96 -1.68
CA MET A 720 6.24 -16.52 -0.32
C MET A 720 5.75 -15.11 -0.02
N HIS A 721 5.35 -14.92 1.22
CA HIS A 721 5.32 -13.60 1.84
C HIS A 721 6.77 -13.09 2.00
N MET A 722 7.05 -11.84 1.65
CA MET A 722 8.43 -11.30 1.62
C MET A 722 8.97 -10.92 3.00
N ASN A 723 8.08 -10.61 3.94
CA ASN A 723 8.44 -10.01 5.23
C ASN A 723 7.43 -10.44 6.31
N LEU A 724 7.25 -11.75 6.52
CA LEU A 724 6.27 -12.27 7.50
C LEU A 724 6.83 -12.17 8.92
N GLN A 725 6.85 -10.94 9.43
CA GLN A 725 7.12 -10.61 10.83
C GLN A 725 5.81 -10.75 11.64
N ALA A 726 5.90 -10.78 12.97
CA ALA A 726 4.74 -11.00 13.84
C ALA A 726 3.60 -9.97 13.64
N ASP A 727 3.91 -8.73 13.26
CA ASP A 727 2.90 -7.68 13.01
C ASP A 727 2.15 -7.82 11.67
N ASN A 728 2.65 -8.62 10.72
CA ASN A 728 1.97 -8.96 9.46
C ASN A 728 1.01 -10.16 9.64
N ALA A 729 0.78 -10.59 10.89
CA ALA A 729 -0.05 -11.73 11.24
C ALA A 729 -0.97 -11.40 12.45
N TYR A 730 -1.97 -12.25 12.65
CA TYR A 730 -2.84 -12.26 13.82
C TYR A 730 -3.00 -13.69 14.30
N PHE A 731 -3.13 -13.88 15.62
CA PHE A 731 -2.92 -15.18 16.27
C PHE A 731 -4.08 -15.52 17.20
N TRP A 732 -4.28 -16.80 17.51
CA TRP A 732 -5.18 -17.27 18.57
C TRP A 732 -4.71 -18.63 19.10
N HIS A 733 -5.24 -19.07 20.24
CA HIS A 733 -5.05 -20.43 20.74
C HIS A 733 -6.29 -21.27 20.46
N ASP A 734 -6.12 -22.55 20.14
CA ASP A 734 -7.22 -23.52 20.10
C ASP A 734 -7.62 -24.00 21.52
N GLU A 735 -8.61 -24.89 21.63
CA GLU A 735 -9.10 -25.42 22.91
C GLU A 735 -8.05 -26.13 23.77
N LYS A 736 -6.92 -26.55 23.19
CA LYS A 736 -5.83 -27.26 23.88
C LYS A 736 -4.60 -26.35 24.10
N GLY A 737 -4.66 -25.10 23.66
CA GLY A 737 -3.60 -24.11 23.79
C GLY A 737 -2.63 -24.04 22.60
N ASP A 738 -2.88 -24.76 21.50
CA ASP A 738 -2.00 -24.71 20.32
C ASP A 738 -2.21 -23.40 19.55
N LEU A 739 -1.11 -22.78 19.11
CA LEU A 739 -1.12 -21.49 18.40
C LEU A 739 -1.44 -21.66 16.90
N ASP A 740 -2.44 -20.93 16.42
CA ASP A 740 -2.75 -20.78 15.00
C ASP A 740 -2.87 -19.30 14.59
N ILE A 741 -2.75 -19.03 13.28
CA ILE A 741 -2.56 -17.69 12.73
C ILE A 741 -3.39 -17.42 11.47
N GLY A 742 -3.62 -16.14 11.21
CA GLY A 742 -3.93 -15.59 9.88
C GLY A 742 -2.93 -14.51 9.48
N VAL A 743 -2.92 -14.13 8.19
CA VAL A 743 -1.87 -13.31 7.56
C VAL A 743 -2.45 -12.16 6.73
N PHE A 744 -1.76 -11.01 6.69
CA PHE A 744 -2.11 -9.83 5.87
C PHE A 744 -0.88 -9.02 5.41
N ASP A 745 -1.09 -7.87 4.76
CA ASP A 745 -0.06 -6.97 4.21
C ASP A 745 0.81 -7.63 3.11
N TRP A 746 0.13 -8.18 2.10
CA TRP A 746 0.67 -8.95 0.95
C TRP A 746 1.60 -8.18 -0.02
N CYS A 747 2.15 -7.05 0.40
CA CYS A 747 3.08 -6.22 -0.37
C CYS A 747 4.33 -7.03 -0.79
N GLY A 748 4.45 -7.29 -2.10
CA GLY A 748 5.57 -8.02 -2.70
C GLY A 748 5.41 -9.55 -2.76
N PHE A 749 4.23 -10.10 -2.44
CA PHE A 749 3.95 -11.53 -2.56
C PHE A 749 4.37 -12.08 -3.94
N SER A 750 5.28 -13.06 -3.94
CA SER A 750 5.93 -13.52 -5.18
C SER A 750 6.52 -14.92 -5.04
N ARG A 751 6.72 -15.60 -6.18
CA ARG A 751 7.45 -16.87 -6.26
C ARG A 751 8.95 -16.59 -6.34
N THR A 752 9.70 -16.98 -5.31
CA THR A 752 11.10 -16.58 -5.08
C THR A 752 11.87 -17.69 -4.33
N PRO A 753 13.22 -17.73 -4.36
CA PRO A 753 14.00 -18.61 -3.50
C PRO A 753 13.73 -18.30 -2.01
N PHE A 754 12.91 -19.12 -1.34
CA PHE A 754 12.20 -18.70 -0.13
C PHE A 754 13.12 -18.39 1.06
N VAL A 755 14.29 -19.03 1.13
CA VAL A 755 15.29 -18.78 2.18
C VAL A 755 15.79 -17.33 2.16
N MET A 756 15.74 -16.65 1.00
CA MET A 756 16.09 -15.22 0.89
C MET A 756 15.12 -14.31 1.65
N ASN A 757 13.88 -14.75 1.88
CA ASN A 757 12.87 -13.97 2.59
C ASN A 757 12.97 -14.14 4.11
N PHE A 758 13.60 -15.22 4.60
CA PHE A 758 13.70 -15.50 6.04
C PHE A 758 14.39 -14.36 6.79
N MET A 759 15.32 -13.64 6.15
CA MET A 759 15.93 -12.43 6.68
C MET A 759 14.93 -11.28 6.92
N GLY A 760 13.92 -11.13 6.07
CA GLY A 760 12.81 -10.19 6.32
C GLY A 760 11.96 -10.66 7.50
N CYS A 761 11.45 -11.89 7.42
CA CYS A 761 10.57 -12.49 8.43
C CYS A 761 11.18 -12.51 9.85
N LEU A 762 12.48 -12.81 9.97
CA LEU A 762 13.20 -12.91 11.24
C LEU A 762 13.86 -11.60 11.70
N SER A 763 13.84 -10.51 10.91
CA SER A 763 14.51 -9.25 11.28
C SER A 763 13.97 -8.59 12.56
N GLY A 764 12.76 -8.94 12.99
CA GLY A 764 12.15 -8.47 14.25
C GLY A 764 12.58 -9.27 15.48
N ALA A 765 13.07 -10.50 15.30
CA ALA A 765 13.41 -11.38 16.40
C ALA A 765 14.64 -10.89 17.17
N ASP A 766 14.59 -11.00 18.49
CA ASP A 766 15.75 -10.74 19.34
C ASP A 766 16.84 -11.79 19.12
N ALA A 767 18.11 -11.35 19.20
CA ALA A 767 19.25 -12.22 18.94
C ALA A 767 19.30 -13.43 19.89
N ASP A 768 18.77 -13.31 21.12
CA ASP A 768 18.61 -14.43 22.07
C ASP A 768 17.59 -15.48 21.60
N LEU A 769 16.50 -15.07 20.92
CA LEU A 769 15.51 -15.98 20.36
C LEU A 769 16.11 -16.75 19.17
N LEU A 770 16.78 -16.04 18.27
CA LEU A 770 17.45 -16.66 17.11
C LEU A 770 18.55 -17.63 17.55
N ASP A 771 19.37 -17.24 18.52
CA ASP A 771 20.46 -18.05 19.06
C ASP A 771 19.97 -19.37 19.68
N ALA A 772 18.81 -19.34 20.35
CA ALA A 772 18.20 -20.50 20.99
C ALA A 772 17.32 -21.38 20.08
N HIS A 773 16.76 -20.82 18.98
CA HIS A 773 15.68 -21.48 18.23
C HIS A 773 15.87 -21.60 16.71
N GLU A 774 16.89 -21.00 16.09
CA GLU A 774 17.02 -21.03 14.62
C GLU A 774 17.03 -22.45 14.02
N GLU A 775 17.72 -23.42 14.64
CA GLU A 775 17.74 -24.80 14.17
C GLU A 775 16.35 -25.46 14.22
N GLY A 776 15.55 -25.08 15.23
CA GLY A 776 14.17 -25.51 15.36
C GLY A 776 13.26 -24.88 14.31
N LEU A 777 13.45 -23.60 14.01
CA LEU A 777 12.69 -22.89 12.98
C LEU A 777 12.97 -23.44 11.58
N MET A 778 14.24 -23.67 11.23
CA MET A 778 14.63 -24.27 9.95
C MET A 778 14.12 -25.72 9.83
N ARG A 779 14.17 -26.50 10.92
CA ARG A 779 13.62 -27.86 10.98
C ARG A 779 12.10 -27.88 10.83
N MET A 780 11.38 -27.02 11.54
CA MET A 780 9.92 -26.86 11.43
C MET A 780 9.52 -26.56 9.98
N PHE A 781 10.24 -25.66 9.32
CA PHE A 781 9.98 -25.37 7.90
C PHE A 781 10.16 -26.62 7.03
N CYS A 782 11.29 -27.34 7.13
CA CYS A 782 11.52 -28.55 6.34
C CYS A 782 10.46 -29.65 6.61
N GLU A 783 10.18 -29.95 7.88
CA GLU A 783 9.27 -31.03 8.27
C GLU A 783 7.81 -30.79 7.87
N GLU A 784 7.34 -29.54 7.90
CA GLU A 784 5.99 -29.18 7.45
C GLU A 784 5.91 -28.97 5.93
N TYR A 785 6.99 -28.48 5.29
CA TYR A 785 7.07 -28.33 3.84
C TYR A 785 6.90 -29.68 3.13
N GLU A 786 7.68 -30.69 3.53
CA GLU A 786 7.54 -32.06 2.99
C GLU A 786 6.16 -32.66 3.29
N ARG A 787 5.66 -32.47 4.51
CA ARG A 787 4.35 -32.97 4.95
C ARG A 787 3.21 -32.38 4.11
N TYR A 788 3.25 -31.10 3.77
CA TYR A 788 2.22 -30.42 2.98
C TYR A 788 2.40 -30.57 1.45
N GLY A 789 3.46 -31.26 0.99
CA GLY A 789 3.65 -31.62 -0.43
C GLY A 789 4.80 -30.91 -1.14
N GLY A 790 5.64 -30.16 -0.44
CA GLY A 790 6.95 -29.77 -0.95
C GLY A 790 7.90 -30.98 -1.11
N PRO A 791 8.97 -30.86 -1.90
CA PRO A 791 10.07 -31.81 -1.90
C PRO A 791 10.78 -31.83 -0.53
N HIS A 792 11.40 -32.97 -0.20
CA HIS A 792 12.21 -33.11 1.01
C HIS A 792 13.45 -32.18 0.96
N LEU A 793 13.75 -31.51 2.08
CA LEU A 793 14.90 -30.62 2.23
C LEU A 793 15.62 -30.88 3.56
N GLU A 794 16.93 -31.07 3.52
CA GLU A 794 17.75 -31.29 4.71
C GLU A 794 17.79 -30.04 5.62
N PRO A 795 17.40 -30.13 6.91
CA PRO A 795 17.39 -28.97 7.82
C PRO A 795 18.77 -28.31 8.03
N SER A 796 19.86 -29.08 7.88
CA SER A 796 21.23 -28.57 7.95
C SER A 796 21.61 -27.71 6.73
N GLU A 797 21.11 -28.06 5.54
CA GLU A 797 21.28 -27.28 4.32
C GLU A 797 20.40 -26.02 4.34
N MET A 798 19.18 -26.11 4.89
CA MET A 798 18.33 -24.95 5.17
C MET A 798 19.05 -23.95 6.11
N LEU A 799 19.65 -24.45 7.20
CA LEU A 799 20.41 -23.64 8.15
C LEU A 799 21.66 -23.02 7.51
N LEU A 800 22.40 -23.77 6.69
CA LEU A 800 23.55 -23.24 5.93
C LEU A 800 23.13 -22.08 5.00
N ARG A 801 22.02 -22.25 4.28
CA ARG A 801 21.45 -21.21 3.40
C ARG A 801 20.96 -19.98 4.15
N TYR A 802 20.48 -20.14 5.38
CA TYR A 802 20.19 -19.01 6.27
C TYR A 802 21.49 -18.32 6.74
N HIS A 803 22.49 -19.09 7.19
CA HIS A 803 23.75 -18.57 7.70
C HIS A 803 24.56 -17.77 6.67
N LEU A 804 24.62 -18.24 5.42
CA LEU A 804 25.36 -17.56 4.33
C LEU A 804 24.83 -16.16 3.98
N GLN A 805 23.61 -15.79 4.40
CA GLN A 805 23.03 -14.48 4.12
C GLN A 805 23.44 -13.38 5.13
N TRP A 806 23.81 -13.75 6.36
CA TRP A 806 24.11 -12.79 7.44
C TRP A 806 25.19 -11.76 7.10
N PRO A 807 26.27 -12.10 6.35
CA PRO A 807 27.25 -11.10 5.91
C PRO A 807 26.64 -9.97 5.08
N SER A 808 25.82 -10.30 4.07
CA SER A 808 25.10 -9.29 3.27
C SER A 808 24.05 -8.54 4.10
N PHE A 809 23.25 -9.25 4.90
CA PHE A 809 22.22 -8.66 5.76
C PHE A 809 22.80 -7.62 6.72
N THR A 810 23.92 -7.95 7.37
CA THR A 810 24.58 -7.09 8.36
C THR A 810 25.23 -5.86 7.69
N MET A 811 25.84 -6.03 6.51
CA MET A 811 26.30 -4.89 5.68
C MET A 811 25.12 -3.97 5.33
N ASP A 812 24.02 -4.55 4.87
CA ASP A 812 22.86 -3.77 4.44
C ASP A 812 22.20 -3.01 5.59
N ALA A 813 22.13 -3.61 6.79
CA ALA A 813 21.64 -2.98 8.02
C ALA A 813 22.49 -1.75 8.41
N CYS A 814 23.82 -1.82 8.25
CA CYS A 814 24.71 -0.68 8.52
C CYS A 814 24.39 0.54 7.64
N GLN A 815 23.95 0.32 6.39
CA GLN A 815 23.62 1.42 5.46
C GLN A 815 22.35 2.18 5.88
N TRP A 816 21.49 1.59 6.72
CA TRP A 816 20.22 2.19 7.15
C TRP A 816 20.41 3.34 8.16
N VAL A 817 21.59 3.44 8.78
CA VAL A 817 21.97 4.55 9.67
C VAL A 817 21.78 5.90 8.98
N ASP A 818 22.44 6.12 7.84
CA ASP A 818 22.29 7.35 7.06
C ASP A 818 20.94 7.42 6.33
N ARG A 819 20.48 6.27 5.80
CA ARG A 819 19.33 6.23 4.88
C ARG A 819 18.00 6.51 5.58
N ASP A 820 17.84 6.02 6.81
CA ASP A 820 16.54 5.95 7.49
C ASP A 820 16.61 6.47 8.94
N ILE A 821 17.66 6.12 9.69
CA ILE A 821 17.75 6.44 11.13
C ILE A 821 18.03 7.94 11.33
N TYR A 822 19.08 8.49 10.72
CA TYR A 822 19.39 9.94 10.85
C TYR A 822 18.34 10.85 10.20
N VAL A 823 17.49 10.33 9.31
CA VAL A 823 16.36 11.07 8.71
C VAL A 823 15.26 11.35 9.73
N GLN A 824 15.06 10.46 10.72
CA GLN A 824 14.07 10.63 11.79
C GLN A 824 14.69 10.98 13.17
N CYS A 825 15.98 10.71 13.39
CA CYS A 825 16.71 11.04 14.62
C CYS A 825 18.12 11.56 14.30
N PRO A 826 18.31 12.88 14.15
CA PRO A 826 19.61 13.50 13.87
C PRO A 826 20.71 13.06 14.84
N ARG A 827 21.96 13.03 14.37
CA ARG A 827 23.11 12.45 15.09
C ARG A 827 23.32 13.04 16.49
N GLU A 828 23.01 14.32 16.65
CA GLU A 828 23.17 15.10 17.87
C GLU A 828 22.21 14.66 18.98
N GLU A 829 21.00 14.24 18.60
CA GLU A 829 19.93 13.86 19.52
C GLU A 829 20.19 12.52 20.23
N TRP A 830 21.00 11.64 19.63
CA TRP A 830 21.35 10.33 20.20
C TRP A 830 21.98 10.42 21.59
N SER A 831 22.66 11.53 21.89
CA SER A 831 23.15 11.84 23.24
C SER A 831 22.05 11.83 24.33
N THR A 832 20.79 12.07 23.94
CA THR A 832 19.63 12.08 24.85
C THR A 832 18.99 10.71 25.05
N ILE A 833 19.03 9.83 24.04
CA ILE A 833 18.49 8.45 24.08
C ILE A 833 19.41 7.59 24.96
N LYS A 834 18.84 6.86 25.92
CA LYS A 834 19.56 5.98 26.87
C LYS A 834 19.37 4.50 26.60
N THR A 835 18.19 4.09 26.15
CA THR A 835 17.83 2.70 25.85
C THR A 835 16.99 2.60 24.57
N MET A 836 16.77 1.39 24.08
CA MET A 836 15.79 1.11 23.00
C MET A 836 14.32 1.23 23.45
N LEU A 837 14.08 1.49 24.75
CA LEU A 837 12.75 1.67 25.33
C LEU A 837 12.42 3.15 25.59
N ASP A 838 13.33 4.07 25.25
CA ASP A 838 13.08 5.52 25.31
C ASP A 838 12.10 5.92 24.19
N ASP A 839 11.11 6.77 24.50
CA ASP A 839 10.07 7.24 23.58
C ASP A 839 10.64 7.73 22.23
N LYS A 840 11.76 8.47 22.27
CA LYS A 840 12.48 8.98 21.08
C LYS A 840 13.00 7.89 20.14
N PHE A 841 13.26 6.69 20.64
CA PHE A 841 13.63 5.53 19.84
C PHE A 841 12.37 4.78 19.39
N VAL A 842 11.43 4.52 20.31
CA VAL A 842 10.26 3.67 20.07
C VAL A 842 9.22 4.35 19.18
N ASP A 843 8.88 5.61 19.39
CA ASP A 843 7.80 6.30 18.68
C ASP A 843 8.15 6.64 17.22
N ARG A 844 9.42 6.60 16.86
CA ARG A 844 9.92 6.94 15.53
C ARG A 844 10.10 5.67 14.69
N TRP A 845 9.09 5.36 13.88
CA TRP A 845 8.98 4.11 13.11
C TRP A 845 10.30 3.60 12.51
N ASN A 846 11.03 4.39 11.72
CA ASN A 846 12.28 3.93 11.11
C ASN A 846 13.45 3.82 12.10
N VAL A 847 13.47 4.62 13.17
CA VAL A 847 14.47 4.51 14.24
C VAL A 847 14.28 3.20 14.99
N ARG A 848 13.03 2.89 15.40
CA ARG A 848 12.65 1.61 16.00
C ARG A 848 13.01 0.44 15.08
N CYS A 849 12.47 0.43 13.85
CA CYS A 849 12.67 -0.70 12.92
C CYS A 849 14.15 -0.95 12.60
N ARG A 850 14.84 0.09 12.11
CA ARG A 850 16.20 -0.04 11.58
C ARG A 850 17.24 -0.10 12.70
N GLY A 851 16.99 0.57 13.82
CA GLY A 851 17.82 0.49 15.02
C GLY A 851 17.78 -0.89 15.66
N THR A 852 16.59 -1.47 15.88
CA THR A 852 16.45 -2.83 16.43
C THR A 852 17.12 -3.86 15.54
N THR A 853 16.88 -3.82 14.22
CA THR A 853 17.54 -4.77 13.30
C THR A 853 19.07 -4.64 13.34
N LEU A 854 19.61 -3.42 13.43
CA LEU A 854 21.06 -3.21 13.48
C LEU A 854 21.69 -3.72 14.79
N VAL A 855 21.02 -3.52 15.93
CA VAL A 855 21.46 -4.07 17.22
C VAL A 855 21.42 -5.61 17.19
N ASN A 856 20.31 -6.19 16.73
CA ASN A 856 20.14 -7.64 16.68
C ASN A 856 21.10 -8.30 15.67
N ALA A 857 21.41 -7.64 14.55
CA ALA A 857 22.42 -8.11 13.59
C ALA A 857 23.84 -8.10 14.16
N PHE A 858 24.25 -7.03 14.84
CA PHE A 858 25.59 -6.96 15.46
C PHE A 858 25.73 -7.96 16.61
N GLU A 859 24.67 -8.16 17.39
CA GLU A 859 24.65 -9.16 18.46
C GLU A 859 24.72 -10.59 17.90
N PHE A 860 23.86 -10.93 16.92
CA PHE A 860 23.80 -12.29 16.38
C PHE A 860 25.04 -12.67 15.55
N TYR A 861 25.61 -11.76 14.75
CA TYR A 861 26.84 -12.02 14.00
C TYR A 861 27.99 -12.49 14.92
N HIS A 862 27.97 -12.08 16.19
CA HIS A 862 28.98 -12.43 17.18
C HIS A 862 28.72 -13.76 17.92
N ARG A 863 27.68 -14.52 17.53
CA ARG A 863 27.26 -15.82 18.11
C ARG A 863 27.47 -17.01 17.17
N ARG A 864 27.85 -16.77 15.91
CA ARG A 864 28.14 -17.80 14.90
C ARG A 864 29.49 -17.51 14.23
N ASP A 865 30.24 -18.54 13.86
CA ASP A 865 31.45 -18.37 13.07
C ASP A 865 31.10 -18.30 11.57
N LEU A 866 30.45 -17.19 11.19
CA LEU A 866 29.93 -16.99 9.84
C LEU A 866 31.02 -16.96 8.76
N LYS A 867 32.27 -16.61 9.14
CA LYS A 867 33.42 -16.73 8.24
C LYS A 867 33.81 -18.19 8.03
N LYS A 868 33.90 -18.99 9.10
CA LYS A 868 34.15 -20.44 8.94
C LYS A 868 33.04 -21.12 8.13
N ILE A 869 31.77 -20.81 8.41
CA ILE A 869 30.62 -21.37 7.66
C ILE A 869 30.72 -21.00 6.16
N PHE A 870 31.10 -19.75 5.85
CA PHE A 870 31.36 -19.33 4.48
C PHE A 870 32.57 -20.04 3.85
N ASP A 871 33.68 -20.23 4.58
CA ASP A 871 34.88 -20.90 4.06
C ASP A 871 34.67 -22.41 3.85
N ASP A 872 33.92 -23.06 4.75
CA ASP A 872 33.44 -24.45 4.62
C ASP A 872 32.56 -24.60 3.37
N TRP A 873 31.57 -23.71 3.18
CA TRP A 873 30.74 -23.67 1.98
C TRP A 873 31.59 -23.44 0.72
N LEU A 874 32.43 -22.41 0.71
CA LEU A 874 33.23 -21.98 -0.44
C LEU A 874 34.19 -23.08 -0.91
N SER A 875 34.75 -23.86 0.02
CA SER A 875 35.62 -25.01 -0.26
C SER A 875 34.85 -26.30 -0.60
N GLY A 876 33.67 -26.50 -0.01
CA GLY A 876 32.72 -27.57 -0.30
C GLY A 876 31.75 -27.22 -1.44
N PRO A 877 30.42 -27.19 -1.20
CA PRO A 877 29.41 -27.08 -2.26
C PRO A 877 29.45 -25.76 -3.04
N GLY A 878 29.88 -24.65 -2.42
CA GLY A 878 30.05 -23.35 -3.06
C GLY A 878 31.19 -23.28 -4.09
N LYS A 879 32.06 -24.31 -4.19
CA LYS A 879 33.20 -24.32 -5.11
C LYS A 879 32.81 -24.09 -6.57
N ASP A 880 31.68 -24.64 -7.00
CA ASP A 880 31.21 -24.61 -8.40
C ASP A 880 30.44 -23.33 -8.74
N TYR A 881 30.07 -22.52 -7.73
CA TYR A 881 29.33 -21.26 -7.86
C TYR A 881 30.24 -20.04 -8.07
N ARG A 882 31.53 -20.19 -7.79
CA ARG A 882 32.53 -19.12 -7.75
C ARG A 882 32.59 -18.34 -9.07
N SER A 883 32.41 -17.03 -8.97
CA SER A 883 32.62 -16.11 -10.09
C SER A 883 34.08 -16.14 -10.56
N VAL A 884 34.28 -16.43 -11.85
CA VAL A 884 35.59 -16.33 -12.51
C VAL A 884 35.93 -14.87 -12.77
N TYR A 885 37.17 -14.47 -12.52
CA TYR A 885 37.67 -13.12 -12.78
C TYR A 885 38.76 -13.10 -13.87
N SER A 886 38.91 -11.95 -14.54
CA SER A 886 39.94 -11.65 -15.53
C SER A 886 40.57 -10.28 -15.27
N GLY A 887 41.88 -10.15 -15.50
CA GLY A 887 42.58 -8.86 -15.57
C GLY A 887 42.03 -7.89 -16.62
#